data_AF-A0A820Y532-F1
#
_entry.id   AF-A0A820Y532-F1
#
_cell.length_a   1.000
_cell.length_b   1.000
_cell.length_c   1.000
_cell.angle_alpha   90.00
_cell.angle_beta   90.00
_cell.angle_gamma   90.00
#
_symmetry.space_group_name_H-M   'P 1'
#
loop_
_entity.id
_entity.type
_entity.pdbx_description
1 polymer ?
#
loop_
_entity_poly.entity_id
_entity_poly.type
_entity_poly.pdbx_seq_one_letter_code
_entity_poly.pdbx_strand_id
1 'polypeptide(L)'
;MPNVTFALVAVGIALSLITALSLIIASLGRLNTDQIAISYNTISKKLSRHTQAAGLHLNTPGFKFIIFPSVFTSMEFDDISCLNQDGVSINLDATLQFQADPNNLYDIVIQFKDFEGYKKILYATGRAAVHDTCAHFNTTAFQSMRGYFQIKLLEEMKATFSPFYAILRDLQVNNVRRPGDFETAVKDKEAAKENIKIAENERPKLLTQARTEYQKALKQAQIINERAETDSNIILNQADAEAQAVRARYSTETDTFVSLKTKLRLNIESLLNYMAIRVIGSSKNDVYINMKSPAESSCCNLETTQQKLYDGSKNFFRKLKDSVKNDEIKSFQMNSCCSSMYCTIPMVTICDYCEKQYCSNHLTLSWPTMVSVLNKILFVYFLFFTTTTINSNEIPPCNITTNINEQNINIEYEAKTIQDEFIVQFTGYYTTIARTNYLIRVFERNNVSYYEIIKRNNLMQRYPSDFDIVRFNSNEQIINALKKHPLIRAINPHRQIIRHIHYSPIEDDNEIASNKRKLHRSPPNHIRIAESLQAPKLWKMGHRGNGIHVAVFDTGIQDGHPHFPNIAEVTNWTDEKNDHDTIGHGLFVAGVIGSNSECLGIAPEAQLHIFKVFTNNHISYTSWFLDAFNYAIVKKVHVLNLSIGGPDFMDQPFIDKVWDLTSNSIILVSAIGNDGPLYGTLNNPADQMDVIGVGSITIDDAISRFSSRGMTIWELPAGYGRMKPDLVTYGSLVRGSNLVSGCKVLSGTSVASPVVAGAVALLASSVLHRTPNIINPASLKQTLLASAQRIRHANMFEQGHGKLNLLRAFRILNQYVPQASLSPSYIDFTECPYFWPYCLQPLYYSAMPIIVNVTILNGMDVVGEVVGQPQWHPQDSYAQYLELSFEFSSKLWPWSGYLAISMTIHRNASEFEGIIQGHVTLTIESPAKNSESLVQRSDLILPIRVRIIPTPIRSHRILWDQYHSIGYPPGYFPRDDLKQKNDPLDWNADHIHTNFRHVYEHLRNAGYFIEVLGKPYTCFDASLYGTLLIVDPEEEFFVEEISKLHNDIINKSL
;
A
#
# COMPACT_ATOMS: atom_id res chain seq x y z
N MET A 1 -113.36 -3.49 -40.01
CA MET A 1 -112.00 -2.91 -40.09
C MET A 1 -111.86 -1.82 -39.02
N PRO A 2 -111.17 -2.09 -37.89
CA PRO A 2 -110.66 -1.00 -37.05
C PRO A 2 -109.20 -1.18 -36.56
N ASN A 3 -108.48 -2.23 -36.96
CA ASN A 3 -107.19 -2.56 -36.31
C ASN A 3 -105.93 -2.01 -37.00
N VAL A 4 -106.00 -1.47 -38.24
CA VAL A 4 -104.79 -0.97 -38.95
C VAL A 4 -104.56 0.52 -38.71
N THR A 5 -105.62 1.32 -38.53
CA THR A 5 -105.52 2.75 -38.22
C THR A 5 -105.01 3.00 -36.80
N PHE A 6 -105.36 2.16 -35.83
CA PHE A 6 -104.81 2.24 -34.47
C PHE A 6 -103.31 1.94 -34.41
N ALA A 7 -102.80 1.01 -35.22
CA ALA A 7 -101.38 0.65 -35.24
C ALA A 7 -100.49 1.77 -35.83
N LEU A 8 -100.92 2.43 -36.92
CA LEU A 8 -100.17 3.52 -37.54
C LEU A 8 -100.15 4.79 -36.68
N VAL A 9 -101.27 5.11 -36.01
CA VAL A 9 -101.32 6.23 -35.05
C VAL A 9 -100.46 5.94 -33.82
N ALA A 10 -100.48 4.70 -33.30
CA ALA A 10 -99.62 4.30 -32.18
C ALA A 10 -98.11 4.35 -32.53
N VAL A 11 -97.71 3.94 -33.74
CA VAL A 11 -96.31 4.03 -34.20
C VAL A 11 -95.89 5.49 -34.44
N GLY A 12 -96.76 6.33 -35.00
CA GLY A 12 -96.49 7.77 -35.17
C GLY A 12 -96.34 8.50 -33.83
N ILE A 13 -97.20 8.18 -32.85
CA ILE A 13 -97.09 8.70 -31.49
C ILE A 13 -95.81 8.19 -30.81
N ALA A 14 -95.48 6.90 -30.96
CA ALA A 14 -94.24 6.33 -30.42
C ALA A 14 -92.97 6.97 -31.03
N LEU A 15 -92.92 7.19 -32.34
CA LEU A 15 -91.80 7.90 -33.00
C LEU A 15 -91.71 9.37 -32.58
N SER A 16 -92.85 10.06 -32.41
CA SER A 16 -92.85 11.44 -31.90
C SER A 16 -92.39 11.52 -30.44
N LEU A 17 -92.74 10.52 -29.61
CA LEU A 17 -92.27 10.40 -28.23
C LEU A 17 -90.78 10.04 -28.16
N ILE A 18 -90.29 9.15 -29.02
CA ILE A 18 -88.87 8.78 -29.09
C ILE A 18 -88.03 9.97 -29.58
N THR A 19 -88.50 10.71 -30.59
CA THR A 19 -87.80 11.92 -31.07
C THR A 19 -87.82 13.03 -30.02
N ALA A 20 -88.96 13.30 -29.37
CA ALA A 20 -89.04 14.24 -28.25
C ALA A 20 -88.12 13.84 -27.08
N LEU A 21 -88.09 12.56 -26.72
CA LEU A 21 -87.22 12.03 -25.67
C LEU A 21 -85.73 12.13 -26.07
N SER A 22 -85.39 11.86 -27.33
CA SER A 22 -84.02 12.01 -27.84
C SER A 22 -83.55 13.47 -27.86
N LEU A 23 -84.45 14.42 -28.15
CA LEU A 23 -84.15 15.85 -28.09
C LEU A 23 -83.98 16.33 -26.64
N ILE A 24 -84.76 15.79 -25.68
CA ILE A 24 -84.59 16.08 -24.25
C ILE A 24 -83.26 15.53 -23.74
N ILE A 25 -82.91 14.29 -24.09
CA ILE A 25 -81.62 13.68 -23.72
C ILE A 25 -80.46 14.46 -24.34
N ALA A 26 -80.55 14.86 -25.61
CA ALA A 26 -79.55 15.70 -26.28
C ALA A 26 -79.48 17.15 -25.76
N SER A 27 -80.42 17.55 -24.91
CA SER A 27 -80.50 18.87 -24.26
C SER A 27 -80.02 18.87 -22.80
N LEU A 28 -79.66 17.70 -22.26
CA LEU A 28 -79.16 17.55 -20.89
C LEU A 28 -77.63 17.40 -20.88
N GLY A 29 -76.95 18.17 -20.04
CA GLY A 29 -75.52 18.02 -19.79
C GLY A 29 -75.23 18.13 -18.30
N ARG A 30 -74.23 17.38 -17.81
CA ARG A 30 -73.85 17.34 -16.40
C ARG A 30 -72.43 17.87 -16.22
N LEU A 31 -72.24 18.75 -15.23
CA LEU A 31 -70.95 19.21 -14.77
C LEU A 31 -70.65 18.61 -13.39
N ASN A 32 -69.43 18.13 -13.21
CA ASN A 32 -68.96 17.61 -11.93
C ASN A 32 -68.65 18.75 -10.95
N THR A 33 -68.51 18.41 -9.67
CA THR A 33 -68.29 19.38 -8.57
C THR A 33 -66.99 20.18 -8.71
N ASP A 34 -65.99 19.62 -9.38
CA ASP A 34 -64.68 20.19 -9.67
C ASP A 34 -64.62 20.99 -10.99
N GLN A 35 -65.78 21.20 -11.64
CA GLN A 35 -65.85 21.79 -12.98
C GLN A 35 -66.77 23.01 -13.04
N ILE A 36 -66.30 24.03 -13.76
CA ILE A 36 -67.10 25.14 -14.28
C ILE A 36 -67.03 25.12 -15.79
N ALA A 37 -68.07 25.57 -16.48
CA ALA A 37 -68.06 25.56 -17.94
C ALA A 37 -68.87 26.69 -18.55
N ILE A 38 -68.57 26.97 -19.82
CA ILE A 38 -69.43 27.76 -20.68
C ILE A 38 -70.08 26.86 -21.72
N SER A 39 -71.38 27.02 -21.90
CA SER A 39 -72.12 26.30 -22.93
C SER A 39 -71.90 26.94 -24.31
N TYR A 40 -71.51 26.11 -25.26
CA TYR A 40 -71.34 26.45 -26.67
C TYR A 40 -72.39 25.71 -27.49
N ASN A 41 -73.24 26.45 -28.20
CA ASN A 41 -74.22 25.85 -29.09
C ASN A 41 -73.55 25.54 -30.44
N THR A 42 -73.46 24.25 -30.78
CA THR A 42 -72.79 23.78 -31.99
C THR A 42 -73.54 24.12 -33.28
N ILE A 43 -74.87 24.28 -33.19
CA ILE A 43 -75.75 24.56 -34.33
C ILE A 43 -75.79 26.07 -34.63
N SER A 44 -76.01 26.90 -33.60
CA SER A 44 -76.07 28.36 -33.75
C SER A 44 -74.71 29.06 -33.67
N LYS A 45 -73.64 28.31 -33.33
CA LYS A 45 -72.27 28.80 -33.13
C LYS A 45 -72.16 29.96 -32.13
N LYS A 46 -73.08 30.04 -31.17
CA LYS A 46 -73.08 31.07 -30.11
C LYS A 46 -72.51 30.50 -28.80
N LEU A 47 -71.63 31.29 -28.18
CA LEU A 47 -71.05 31.02 -26.86
C LEU A 47 -71.88 31.76 -25.78
N SER A 48 -72.23 31.07 -24.70
CA SER A 48 -72.94 31.68 -23.56
C SER A 48 -72.06 32.69 -22.82
N ARG A 49 -72.63 33.82 -22.39
CA ARG A 49 -71.92 34.82 -21.56
C ARG A 49 -71.92 34.49 -20.07
N HIS A 50 -72.65 33.46 -19.66
CA HIS A 50 -72.77 33.07 -18.26
C HIS A 50 -72.03 31.76 -18.00
N THR A 51 -71.20 31.77 -16.96
CA THR A 51 -70.51 30.59 -16.42
C THR A 51 -71.52 29.68 -15.69
N GLN A 52 -71.52 28.39 -16.03
CA GLN A 52 -72.37 27.39 -15.38
C GLN A 52 -71.55 26.65 -14.31
N ALA A 53 -72.09 26.60 -13.09
CA ALA A 53 -71.51 25.87 -11.96
C ALA A 53 -71.83 24.36 -12.02
N ALA A 54 -71.26 23.58 -11.11
CA ALA A 54 -71.52 22.14 -11.01
C ALA A 54 -73.02 21.81 -10.91
N GLY A 55 -73.47 20.77 -11.62
CA GLY A 55 -74.88 20.37 -11.65
C GLY A 55 -75.38 19.88 -13.00
N LEU A 56 -76.66 19.53 -13.06
CA LEU A 56 -77.34 19.14 -14.29
C LEU A 56 -77.98 20.38 -14.93
N HIS A 57 -77.63 20.64 -16.19
CA HIS A 57 -78.09 21.82 -16.94
C HIS A 57 -78.86 21.41 -18.19
N LEU A 58 -79.96 22.12 -18.44
CA LEU A 58 -80.78 21.96 -19.64
C LEU A 58 -80.48 23.12 -20.60
N ASN A 59 -79.95 22.82 -21.80
CA ASN A 59 -79.67 23.82 -22.84
C ASN A 59 -80.22 23.34 -24.19
N THR A 60 -80.03 24.13 -25.26
CA THR A 60 -80.51 23.77 -26.61
C THR A 60 -79.96 22.43 -27.09
N PRO A 61 -80.75 21.59 -27.82
CA PRO A 61 -80.30 20.28 -28.28
C PRO A 61 -78.94 20.32 -29.00
N GLY A 62 -77.98 19.49 -28.58
CA GLY A 62 -76.67 19.38 -29.22
C GLY A 62 -75.61 20.41 -28.79
N PHE A 63 -75.81 21.12 -27.68
CA PHE A 63 -74.80 22.00 -27.09
C PHE A 63 -73.59 21.22 -26.52
N LYS A 64 -72.44 21.89 -26.37
CA LYS A 64 -71.21 21.35 -25.76
C LYS A 64 -70.72 22.25 -24.63
N PHE A 65 -70.12 21.66 -23.61
CA PHE A 65 -69.43 22.39 -22.54
C PHE A 65 -67.95 22.58 -22.86
N ILE A 66 -67.46 23.80 -22.70
CA ILE A 66 -66.02 24.08 -22.62
C ILE A 66 -65.69 24.16 -21.13
N ILE A 67 -64.97 23.16 -20.64
CA ILE A 67 -64.81 22.87 -19.21
C ILE A 67 -63.50 23.45 -18.71
N PHE A 68 -63.54 24.06 -17.53
CA PHE A 68 -62.41 24.55 -16.75
C PHE A 68 -62.50 24.02 -15.31
N PRO A 69 -61.37 23.77 -14.64
CA PRO A 69 -61.37 23.39 -13.23
C PRO A 69 -61.94 24.50 -12.35
N SER A 70 -62.83 24.16 -11.42
CA SER A 70 -63.37 25.06 -10.39
C SER A 70 -62.44 25.20 -9.17
N VAL A 71 -61.37 24.40 -9.16
CA VAL A 71 -60.37 24.32 -8.08
C VAL A 71 -59.00 24.78 -8.59
N PHE A 72 -58.13 25.18 -7.65
CA PHE A 72 -56.74 25.50 -7.96
C PHE A 72 -56.03 24.27 -8.55
N THR A 73 -55.42 24.47 -9.71
CA THR A 73 -54.65 23.45 -10.42
C THR A 73 -53.17 23.78 -10.30
N SER A 74 -52.32 22.76 -10.17
CA SER A 74 -50.87 22.93 -10.16
C SER A 74 -50.30 23.01 -11.59
N MET A 75 -49.28 23.85 -11.74
CA MET A 75 -48.42 23.95 -12.91
C MET A 75 -46.98 23.78 -12.43
N GLU A 76 -46.28 22.83 -13.00
CA GLU A 76 -44.88 22.52 -12.69
C GLU A 76 -43.98 23.11 -13.76
N PHE A 77 -42.91 23.74 -13.31
CA PHE A 77 -41.87 24.38 -14.09
C PHE A 77 -40.56 23.66 -13.78
N ASP A 78 -40.32 22.56 -14.48
CA ASP A 78 -39.16 21.70 -14.25
C ASP A 78 -37.98 22.09 -15.14
N ASP A 79 -36.77 21.99 -14.59
CA ASP A 79 -35.49 22.21 -15.26
C ASP A 79 -35.40 23.54 -16.03
N ILE A 80 -35.90 24.62 -15.43
CA ILE A 80 -35.72 25.96 -16.00
C ILE A 80 -34.28 26.41 -15.74
N SER A 81 -33.49 26.43 -16.80
CA SER A 81 -32.17 27.08 -16.82
C SER A 81 -32.35 28.58 -17.05
N CYS A 82 -31.96 29.41 -16.08
CA CYS A 82 -31.94 30.87 -16.16
C CYS A 82 -30.55 31.43 -15.81
N LEU A 83 -30.18 32.58 -16.37
CA LEU A 83 -28.94 33.26 -16.00
C LEU A 83 -29.19 34.18 -14.81
N ASN A 84 -28.30 34.13 -13.83
CA ASN A 84 -28.33 35.02 -12.69
C ASN A 84 -27.58 36.35 -12.97
N GLN A 85 -27.56 37.24 -12.00
CA GLN A 85 -26.88 38.55 -12.12
C GLN A 85 -25.38 38.42 -12.45
N ASP A 86 -24.74 37.34 -12.02
CA ASP A 86 -23.32 37.07 -12.23
C ASP A 86 -23.03 36.37 -13.57
N GLY A 87 -24.06 36.11 -14.39
CA GLY A 87 -23.94 35.38 -15.66
C GLY A 87 -23.78 33.87 -15.50
N VAL A 88 -24.07 33.33 -14.32
CA VAL A 88 -24.06 31.89 -14.03
C VAL A 88 -25.43 31.30 -14.31
N SER A 89 -25.45 30.16 -15.01
CA SER A 89 -26.69 29.40 -15.24
C SER A 89 -27.15 28.71 -13.97
N ILE A 90 -28.39 28.94 -13.57
CA ILE A 90 -29.07 28.31 -12.44
C ILE A 90 -30.22 27.47 -12.99
N ASN A 91 -30.28 26.21 -12.59
CA ASN A 91 -31.42 25.36 -12.91
C ASN A 91 -32.37 25.34 -11.72
N LEU A 92 -33.65 25.62 -11.95
CA LEU A 92 -34.64 25.65 -10.88
C LEU A 92 -35.92 24.91 -11.24
N ASP A 93 -36.52 24.35 -10.20
CA ASP A 93 -37.81 23.67 -10.25
C ASP A 93 -38.81 24.47 -9.41
N ALA A 94 -39.94 24.85 -10.01
CA ALA A 94 -40.99 25.60 -9.30
C ALA A 94 -42.39 25.04 -9.56
N THR A 95 -43.23 25.02 -8.54
CA THR A 95 -44.63 24.60 -8.66
C THR A 95 -45.54 25.76 -8.29
N LEU A 96 -46.52 26.03 -9.16
CA LEU A 96 -47.45 27.14 -9.04
C LEU A 96 -48.89 26.64 -8.96
N GLN A 97 -49.68 27.17 -8.03
CA GLN A 97 -51.12 26.90 -7.95
C GLN A 97 -51.92 28.06 -8.52
N PHE A 98 -52.70 27.80 -9.58
CA PHE A 98 -53.48 28.80 -10.28
C PHE A 98 -54.91 28.34 -10.58
N GLN A 99 -55.80 29.30 -10.79
CA GLN A 99 -57.19 29.08 -11.18
C GLN A 99 -57.60 30.15 -12.21
N ALA A 100 -58.37 29.77 -13.23
CA ALA A 100 -58.98 30.73 -14.14
C ALA A 100 -60.09 31.51 -13.42
N ASP A 101 -60.15 32.83 -13.54
CA ASP A 101 -61.20 33.63 -12.91
C ASP A 101 -62.59 33.19 -13.42
N PRO A 102 -63.46 32.64 -12.54
CA PRO A 102 -64.78 32.17 -12.94
C PRO A 102 -65.68 33.26 -13.53
N ASN A 103 -65.42 34.53 -13.20
CA ASN A 103 -66.23 35.67 -13.65
C ASN A 103 -65.90 36.09 -15.09
N ASN A 104 -64.69 35.81 -15.57
CA ASN A 104 -64.19 36.22 -16.89
C ASN A 104 -64.01 35.05 -17.86
N LEU A 105 -64.65 33.91 -17.57
CA LEU A 105 -64.47 32.69 -18.35
C LEU A 105 -64.86 32.84 -19.84
N TYR A 106 -65.79 33.76 -20.16
CA TYR A 106 -66.18 34.06 -21.53
C TYR A 106 -65.02 34.65 -22.35
N ASP A 107 -64.29 35.60 -21.76
CA ASP A 107 -63.15 36.27 -22.39
C ASP A 107 -61.97 35.29 -22.53
N ILE A 108 -61.73 34.48 -21.49
CA ILE A 108 -60.71 33.42 -21.49
C ILE A 108 -60.97 32.42 -22.64
N VAL A 109 -62.22 31.95 -22.78
CA VAL A 109 -62.59 30.98 -23.83
C VAL A 109 -62.47 31.59 -25.22
N ILE A 110 -62.81 32.87 -25.40
CA ILE A 110 -62.65 33.54 -26.70
C ILE A 110 -61.18 33.67 -27.08
N GLN A 111 -60.34 34.04 -26.12
CA GLN A 111 -58.92 34.32 -26.36
C GLN A 111 -58.09 33.03 -26.51
N PHE A 112 -58.39 32.00 -25.72
CA PHE A 112 -57.56 30.79 -25.61
C PHE A 112 -58.24 29.50 -26.06
N LYS A 113 -59.51 29.57 -26.48
CA LYS A 113 -60.35 28.48 -27.00
C LYS A 113 -60.77 27.43 -25.96
N ASP A 114 -59.82 26.86 -25.22
CA ASP A 114 -60.04 25.84 -24.21
C ASP A 114 -59.01 25.93 -23.07
N PHE A 115 -59.18 25.10 -22.03
CA PHE A 115 -58.29 25.12 -20.87
C PHE A 115 -56.84 24.74 -21.21
N GLU A 116 -56.62 23.83 -22.17
CA GLU A 116 -55.28 23.43 -22.59
C GLU A 116 -54.55 24.55 -23.35
N GLY A 117 -55.26 25.28 -24.22
CA GLY A 117 -54.75 26.49 -24.87
C GLY A 117 -54.40 27.58 -23.86
N TYR A 118 -55.25 27.77 -22.84
CA TYR A 118 -55.01 28.71 -21.75
C TYR A 118 -53.77 28.33 -20.92
N LYS A 119 -53.65 27.05 -20.53
CA LYS A 119 -52.51 26.53 -19.76
C LYS A 119 -51.18 26.71 -20.51
N LYS A 120 -51.15 26.51 -21.83
CA LYS A 120 -49.93 26.69 -22.64
C LYS A 120 -49.40 28.11 -22.63
N ILE A 121 -50.28 29.11 -22.71
CA ILE A 121 -49.87 30.52 -22.67
C ILE A 121 -49.35 30.89 -21.29
N LEU A 122 -50.07 30.50 -20.22
CA LEU A 122 -49.61 30.71 -18.85
C LEU A 122 -48.25 30.06 -18.58
N TYR A 123 -48.01 28.86 -19.11
CA TYR A 123 -46.71 28.19 -18.98
C TYR A 123 -45.59 28.97 -19.68
N ALA A 124 -45.80 29.43 -20.91
CA ALA A 124 -44.82 30.21 -21.65
C ALA A 124 -44.50 31.56 -20.95
N THR A 125 -45.54 32.24 -20.46
CA THR A 125 -45.41 33.50 -19.73
C THR A 125 -44.74 33.29 -18.36
N GLY A 126 -45.08 32.21 -17.64
CA GLY A 126 -44.49 31.88 -16.35
C GLY A 126 -42.98 31.61 -16.46
N ARG A 127 -42.55 30.92 -17.52
CA ARG A 127 -41.11 30.75 -17.81
C ARG A 127 -40.39 32.09 -17.98
N ALA A 128 -40.98 33.04 -18.69
CA ALA A 128 -40.39 34.36 -18.87
C ALA A 128 -40.21 35.11 -17.53
N ALA A 129 -41.21 35.05 -16.64
CA ALA A 129 -41.14 35.66 -15.31
C ALA A 129 -40.03 35.02 -14.43
N VAL A 130 -39.82 33.71 -14.55
CA VAL A 130 -38.71 33.01 -13.88
C VAL A 130 -37.36 33.55 -14.36
N HIS A 131 -37.16 33.65 -15.68
CA HIS A 131 -35.92 34.17 -16.25
C HIS A 131 -35.62 35.61 -15.80
N ASP A 132 -36.64 36.47 -15.78
CA ASP A 132 -36.49 37.87 -15.36
C ASP A 132 -36.15 37.98 -13.86
N THR A 133 -36.81 37.19 -13.02
CA THR A 133 -36.54 37.18 -11.58
C THR A 133 -35.11 36.68 -11.30
N CYS A 134 -34.63 35.66 -12.03
CA CYS A 134 -33.27 35.14 -11.83
C CYS A 134 -32.19 36.20 -12.05
N ALA A 135 -32.36 37.08 -13.04
CA ALA A 135 -31.39 38.11 -13.41
C ALA A 135 -31.14 39.13 -12.29
N HIS A 136 -32.05 39.24 -11.31
CA HIS A 136 -31.96 40.19 -10.21
C HIS A 136 -31.19 39.67 -8.98
N PHE A 137 -30.80 38.40 -8.97
CA PHE A 137 -30.16 37.75 -7.83
C PHE A 137 -28.75 37.30 -8.18
N ASN A 138 -27.80 37.53 -7.27
CA ASN A 138 -26.45 36.99 -7.36
C ASN A 138 -26.39 35.55 -6.80
N THR A 139 -25.29 34.85 -7.06
CA THR A 139 -25.16 33.41 -6.77
C THR A 139 -25.29 33.07 -5.28
N THR A 140 -24.86 33.96 -4.38
CA THR A 140 -24.94 33.77 -2.93
C THR A 140 -26.32 34.10 -2.36
N ALA A 141 -27.05 35.06 -2.95
CA ALA A 141 -28.39 35.46 -2.53
C ALA A 141 -29.43 34.34 -2.72
N PHE A 142 -29.26 33.48 -3.72
CA PHE A 142 -30.13 32.32 -3.91
C PHE A 142 -30.12 31.35 -2.72
N GLN A 143 -29.03 31.29 -1.95
CA GLN A 143 -28.92 30.45 -0.77
C GLN A 143 -29.32 31.16 0.52
N SER A 144 -28.77 32.36 0.76
CA SER A 144 -29.01 33.08 2.00
C SER A 144 -30.41 33.70 2.09
N MET A 145 -31.04 33.97 0.94
CA MET A 145 -32.30 34.70 0.83
C MET A 145 -33.35 33.96 -0.01
N ARG A 146 -33.39 32.63 0.07
CA ARG A 146 -34.34 31.77 -0.68
C ARG A 146 -35.80 32.17 -0.47
N GLY A 147 -36.19 32.49 0.76
CA GLY A 147 -37.56 32.94 1.06
C GLY A 147 -37.92 34.26 0.37
N TYR A 148 -36.95 35.18 0.25
CA TYR A 148 -37.15 36.44 -0.45
C TYR A 148 -37.26 36.25 -1.98
N PHE A 149 -36.44 35.36 -2.55
CA PHE A 149 -36.53 34.99 -3.96
C PHE A 149 -37.92 34.43 -4.32
N GLN A 150 -38.45 33.51 -3.51
CA GLN A 150 -39.77 32.92 -3.74
C GLN A 150 -40.91 33.96 -3.69
N ILE A 151 -40.86 34.89 -2.72
CA ILE A 151 -41.83 35.99 -2.62
C ILE A 151 -41.74 36.88 -3.87
N LYS A 152 -40.53 37.24 -4.28
CA LYS A 152 -40.31 38.11 -5.43
C LYS A 152 -40.79 37.46 -6.74
N LEU A 153 -40.52 36.18 -6.91
CA LEU A 153 -41.00 35.41 -8.06
C LEU A 153 -42.54 35.31 -8.10
N LEU A 154 -43.18 35.13 -6.93
CA LEU A 154 -44.64 35.11 -6.84
C LEU A 154 -45.27 36.47 -7.18
N GLU A 155 -44.66 37.58 -6.75
CA GLU A 155 -45.10 38.93 -7.12
C GLU A 155 -45.01 39.16 -8.62
N GLU A 156 -43.88 38.78 -9.21
CA GLU A 156 -43.65 38.95 -10.65
C GLU A 156 -44.66 38.12 -11.45
N MET A 157 -44.85 36.85 -11.11
CA MET A 157 -45.84 35.99 -11.76
C MET A 157 -47.27 36.52 -11.62
N LYS A 158 -47.64 37.12 -10.47
CA LYS A 158 -48.94 37.79 -10.28
C LYS A 158 -49.11 38.97 -11.24
N ALA A 159 -48.09 39.80 -11.39
CA ALA A 159 -48.10 40.90 -12.32
C ALA A 159 -48.20 40.40 -13.77
N THR A 160 -47.44 39.37 -14.15
CA THR A 160 -47.43 38.84 -15.51
C THR A 160 -48.72 38.11 -15.89
N PHE A 161 -49.41 37.49 -14.93
CA PHE A 161 -50.62 36.68 -15.20
C PHE A 161 -51.93 37.47 -15.09
N SER A 162 -51.92 38.64 -14.46
CA SER A 162 -53.09 39.52 -14.30
C SER A 162 -53.83 39.82 -15.62
N PRO A 163 -53.15 40.11 -16.76
CA PRO A 163 -53.82 40.35 -18.05
C PRO A 163 -54.58 39.15 -18.62
N PHE A 164 -54.31 37.94 -18.12
CA PHE A 164 -54.90 36.69 -18.59
C PHE A 164 -56.00 36.17 -17.67
N TYR A 165 -56.42 36.93 -16.67
CA TYR A 165 -57.47 36.54 -15.71
C TYR A 165 -57.12 35.25 -14.93
N ALA A 166 -55.84 35.04 -14.61
CA ALA A 166 -55.40 33.93 -13.76
C ALA A 166 -55.25 34.38 -12.30
N ILE A 167 -55.91 33.67 -11.40
CA ILE A 167 -55.82 33.88 -9.95
C ILE A 167 -54.76 32.92 -9.39
N LEU A 168 -53.76 33.47 -8.72
CA LEU A 168 -52.62 32.74 -8.17
C LEU A 168 -52.73 32.65 -6.65
N ARG A 169 -52.60 31.43 -6.11
CA ARG A 169 -52.67 31.20 -4.66
C ARG A 169 -51.29 31.15 -4.02
N ASP A 170 -50.43 30.28 -4.52
CA ASP A 170 -49.12 30.01 -3.94
C ASP A 170 -48.12 29.55 -5.02
N LEU A 171 -46.83 29.78 -4.74
CA LEU A 171 -45.70 29.35 -5.55
C LEU A 171 -44.63 28.77 -4.63
N GLN A 172 -44.15 27.57 -4.96
CA GLN A 172 -43.08 26.90 -4.23
C GLN A 172 -41.88 26.68 -5.16
N VAL A 173 -40.69 27.10 -4.72
CA VAL A 173 -39.43 26.81 -5.41
C VAL A 173 -38.86 25.55 -4.78
N ASN A 174 -38.93 24.42 -5.48
CA ASN A 174 -38.59 23.10 -4.96
C ASN A 174 -37.08 22.88 -4.94
N ASN A 175 -36.39 23.23 -6.04
CA ASN A 175 -34.96 23.01 -6.18
C ASN A 175 -34.28 24.19 -6.87
N VAL A 176 -33.06 24.49 -6.48
CA VAL A 176 -32.17 25.46 -7.12
C VAL A 176 -30.82 24.77 -7.25
N ARG A 177 -30.57 24.16 -8.41
CA ARG A 177 -29.33 23.44 -8.73
C ARG A 177 -28.32 24.39 -9.35
N ARG A 178 -27.11 24.40 -8.79
CA ARG A 178 -25.96 25.14 -9.31
C ARG A 178 -25.08 24.20 -10.15
N PRO A 179 -24.26 24.73 -11.06
CA PRO A 179 -23.20 23.95 -11.70
C PRO A 179 -22.22 23.43 -10.64
N GLY A 180 -21.85 22.14 -10.72
CA GLY A 180 -21.01 21.47 -9.74
C GLY A 180 -19.68 22.18 -9.47
N ASP A 181 -19.07 22.73 -10.53
CA ASP A 181 -17.77 23.42 -10.47
C ASP A 181 -17.77 24.63 -9.50
N PHE A 182 -18.89 25.33 -9.37
CA PHE A 182 -19.01 26.47 -8.44
C PHE A 182 -19.18 26.00 -6.99
N GLU A 183 -19.85 24.87 -6.76
CA GLU A 183 -19.99 24.31 -5.42
C GLU A 183 -18.65 23.83 -4.88
N THR A 184 -17.83 23.20 -5.73
CA THR A 184 -16.46 22.79 -5.41
C THR A 184 -15.60 24.00 -5.05
N ALA A 185 -15.63 25.06 -5.87
CA ALA A 185 -14.83 26.26 -5.62
C ALA A 185 -15.22 27.03 -4.33
N VAL A 186 -16.50 27.02 -3.94
CA VAL A 186 -16.96 27.61 -2.68
C VAL A 186 -16.52 26.75 -1.49
N LYS A 187 -16.70 25.43 -1.57
CA LYS A 187 -16.22 24.49 -0.54
C LYS A 187 -14.71 24.62 -0.33
N ASP A 188 -13.93 24.67 -1.40
CA ASP A 188 -12.47 24.79 -1.34
C ASP A 188 -12.04 26.11 -0.68
N LYS A 189 -12.75 27.20 -0.96
CA LYS A 189 -12.45 28.52 -0.37
C LYS A 189 -12.79 28.60 1.11
N GLU A 190 -13.85 27.93 1.55
CA GLU A 190 -14.23 27.86 2.96
C GLU A 190 -13.29 26.94 3.73
N ALA A 191 -12.95 25.77 3.18
CA ALA A 191 -11.95 24.86 3.73
C ALA A 191 -10.57 25.55 3.89
N ALA A 192 -10.13 26.32 2.88
CA ALA A 192 -8.89 27.06 2.96
C ALA A 192 -8.89 28.14 4.07
N LYS A 193 -10.03 28.80 4.33
CA LYS A 193 -10.14 29.78 5.42
C LYS A 193 -10.10 29.12 6.79
N GLU A 194 -10.74 27.97 6.94
CA GLU A 194 -10.72 27.18 8.18
C GLU A 194 -9.29 26.70 8.47
N ASN A 195 -8.58 26.20 7.45
CA ASN A 195 -7.20 25.74 7.55
C ASN A 195 -6.23 26.86 7.97
N ILE A 196 -6.40 28.08 7.45
CA ILE A 196 -5.59 29.24 7.87
C ILE A 196 -5.80 29.53 9.36
N LYS A 197 -7.06 29.48 9.82
CA LYS A 197 -7.41 29.76 11.22
C LYS A 197 -6.89 28.69 12.18
N ILE A 198 -6.93 27.42 11.76
CA ILE A 198 -6.33 26.31 12.52
C ILE A 198 -4.81 26.50 12.62
N ALA A 199 -4.14 26.78 11.50
CA ALA A 199 -2.68 27.01 11.47
C ALA A 199 -2.25 28.22 12.35
N GLU A 200 -3.03 29.30 12.37
CA GLU A 200 -2.79 30.45 13.26
C GLU A 200 -2.90 30.09 14.75
N ASN A 201 -3.84 29.20 15.11
CA ASN A 201 -4.02 28.72 16.49
C ASN A 201 -2.96 27.71 16.91
N GLU A 202 -2.43 26.90 15.98
CA GLU A 202 -1.42 25.88 16.29
C GLU A 202 0.00 26.42 16.40
N ARG A 203 0.34 27.47 15.65
CA ARG A 203 1.67 28.10 15.66
C ARG A 203 2.24 28.39 17.07
N PRO A 204 1.50 28.99 18.03
CA PRO A 204 2.02 29.23 19.38
C PRO A 204 2.22 27.94 20.20
N LYS A 205 1.40 26.90 19.96
CA LYS A 205 1.51 25.60 20.62
C LYS A 205 2.80 24.88 20.17
N LEU A 206 3.06 24.86 18.86
CA LEU A 206 4.28 24.28 18.28
C LEU A 206 5.54 25.03 18.74
N LEU A 207 5.52 26.36 18.80
CA LEU A 207 6.63 27.16 19.34
C LEU A 207 6.92 26.85 20.81
N THR A 208 5.89 26.60 21.62
CA THR A 208 6.04 26.25 23.03
C THR A 208 6.60 24.83 23.17
N GLN A 209 6.15 23.89 22.34
CA GLN A 209 6.67 22.53 22.29
C GLN A 209 8.14 22.49 21.88
N ALA A 210 8.53 23.20 20.81
CA ALA A 210 9.92 23.29 20.36
C ALA A 210 10.85 23.86 21.45
N ARG A 211 10.41 24.88 22.19
CA ARG A 211 11.16 25.40 23.36
C ARG A 211 11.30 24.37 24.48
N THR A 212 10.25 23.57 24.72
CA THR A 212 10.26 22.53 25.75
C THR A 212 11.18 21.37 25.37
N GLU A 213 11.22 20.99 24.09
CA GLU A 213 12.12 19.96 23.58
C GLU A 213 13.57 20.40 23.62
N TYR A 214 13.86 21.64 23.20
CA TYR A 214 15.20 22.23 23.35
C TYR A 214 15.69 22.19 24.81
N GLN A 215 14.82 22.52 25.77
CA GLN A 215 15.13 22.45 27.20
C GLN A 215 15.35 21.00 27.69
N LYS A 216 14.56 20.03 27.19
CA LYS A 216 14.74 18.61 27.51
C LYS A 216 16.06 18.06 26.95
N ALA A 217 16.40 18.42 25.72
CA ALA A 217 17.64 18.03 25.06
C ALA A 217 18.86 18.58 25.81
N LEU A 218 18.82 19.85 26.24
CA LEU A 218 19.85 20.43 27.09
C LEU A 218 20.04 19.67 28.41
N LYS A 219 18.95 19.30 29.09
CA LYS A 219 19.02 18.50 30.32
C LYS A 219 19.56 17.09 30.07
N GLN A 220 19.18 16.44 28.98
CA GLN A 220 19.74 15.14 28.61
C GLN A 220 21.24 15.22 28.32
N ALA A 221 21.68 16.26 27.61
CA ALA A 221 23.11 16.49 27.36
C ALA A 221 23.89 16.66 28.67
N GLN A 222 23.33 17.37 29.66
CA GLN A 222 23.92 17.47 31.00
C GLN A 222 24.01 16.12 31.72
N ILE A 223 22.92 15.34 31.72
CA ILE A 223 22.89 14.00 32.36
C ILE A 223 23.92 13.07 31.71
N ILE A 224 24.07 13.11 30.39
CA ILE A 224 25.06 12.30 29.67
C ILE A 224 26.47 12.67 30.12
N ASN A 225 26.77 13.97 30.26
CA ASN A 225 28.08 14.44 30.67
C ASN A 225 28.39 14.03 32.13
N GLU A 226 27.43 14.17 33.04
CA GLU A 226 27.55 13.74 34.44
C GLU A 226 27.72 12.22 34.57
N ARG A 227 27.02 11.45 33.72
CA ARG A 227 27.14 9.99 33.68
C ARG A 227 28.52 9.56 33.18
N ALA A 228 29.02 10.21 32.12
CA ALA A 228 30.35 9.94 31.60
C ALA A 228 31.46 10.21 32.64
N GLU A 229 31.34 11.30 33.41
CA GLU A 229 32.24 11.57 34.53
C GLU A 229 32.14 10.51 35.63
N THR A 230 30.93 10.08 35.97
CA THR A 230 30.69 9.06 37.00
C THR A 230 31.27 7.71 36.59
N ASP A 231 31.03 7.28 35.35
CA ASP A 231 31.52 6.01 34.82
C ASP A 231 33.06 6.01 34.73
N SER A 232 33.66 7.12 34.29
CA SER A 232 35.11 7.31 34.32
C SER A 232 35.70 7.12 35.71
N ASN A 233 35.08 7.73 36.74
CA ASN A 233 35.51 7.59 38.13
C ASN A 233 35.33 6.15 38.65
N ILE A 234 34.26 5.45 38.27
CA ILE A 234 34.06 4.04 38.66
C ILE A 234 35.15 3.16 38.04
N ILE A 235 35.44 3.33 36.76
CA ILE A 235 36.48 2.56 36.06
C ILE A 235 37.85 2.81 36.68
N LEU A 236 38.20 4.07 36.96
CA LEU A 236 39.47 4.41 37.63
C LEU A 236 39.58 3.76 39.02
N ASN A 237 38.53 3.87 39.83
CA ASN A 237 38.52 3.28 41.17
C ASN A 237 38.60 1.75 41.14
N GLN A 238 37.94 1.11 40.17
CA GLN A 238 38.00 -0.33 40.00
C GLN A 238 39.39 -0.78 39.54
N ALA A 239 39.99 -0.09 38.56
CA ALA A 239 41.34 -0.38 38.10
C ALA A 239 42.37 -0.24 39.24
N ASP A 240 42.22 0.77 40.09
CA ASP A 240 43.09 0.96 41.27
C ASP A 240 42.89 -0.14 42.32
N ALA A 241 41.65 -0.54 42.61
CA ALA A 241 41.36 -1.62 43.55
C ALA A 241 41.92 -2.96 43.05
N GLU A 242 41.79 -3.26 41.76
CA GLU A 242 42.37 -4.46 41.14
C GLU A 242 43.90 -4.42 41.18
N ALA A 243 44.52 -3.29 40.85
CA ALA A 243 45.98 -3.12 40.94
C ALA A 243 46.49 -3.32 42.37
N GLN A 244 45.78 -2.82 43.39
CA GLN A 244 46.11 -3.04 44.80
C GLN A 244 45.98 -4.51 45.20
N ALA A 245 44.90 -5.18 44.80
CA ALA A 245 44.69 -6.59 45.10
C ALA A 245 45.80 -7.47 44.47
N VAL A 246 46.19 -7.17 43.22
CA VAL A 246 47.28 -7.86 42.53
C VAL A 246 48.62 -7.63 43.25
N ARG A 247 48.94 -6.39 43.65
CA ARG A 247 50.15 -6.08 44.42
C ARG A 247 50.18 -6.80 45.77
N ALA A 248 49.07 -6.79 46.51
CA ALA A 248 48.96 -7.47 47.80
C ALA A 248 49.17 -8.98 47.66
N ARG A 249 48.60 -9.60 46.61
CA ARG A 249 48.77 -11.01 46.29
C ARG A 249 50.24 -11.33 46.01
N TYR A 250 50.92 -10.58 45.14
CA TYR A 250 52.34 -10.81 44.85
C TYR A 250 53.23 -10.59 46.07
N SER A 251 52.92 -9.61 46.94
CA SER A 251 53.65 -9.41 48.19
C SER A 251 53.53 -10.63 49.11
N THR A 252 52.30 -11.09 49.34
CA THR A 252 52.05 -12.26 50.20
C THR A 252 52.70 -13.51 49.63
N GLU A 253 52.62 -13.69 48.30
CA GLU A 253 53.24 -14.82 47.63
C GLU A 253 54.78 -14.76 47.75
N THR A 254 55.38 -13.57 47.61
CA THR A 254 56.81 -13.37 47.85
C THR A 254 57.20 -13.73 49.28
N ASP A 255 56.45 -13.28 50.28
CA ASP A 255 56.69 -13.59 51.69
C ASP A 255 56.60 -15.09 51.98
N THR A 256 55.61 -15.78 51.38
CA THR A 256 55.48 -17.24 51.52
C THR A 256 56.66 -17.98 50.91
N PHE A 257 57.17 -17.53 49.76
CA PHE A 257 58.34 -18.14 49.12
C PHE A 257 59.63 -17.87 49.89
N VAL A 258 59.79 -16.70 50.48
CA VAL A 258 60.90 -16.39 51.39
C VAL A 258 60.86 -17.30 52.63
N SER A 259 59.68 -17.52 53.21
CA SER A 259 59.49 -18.44 54.35
C SER A 259 59.77 -19.91 53.98
N LEU A 260 59.33 -20.35 52.80
CA LEU A 260 59.61 -21.70 52.28
C LEU A 260 61.10 -21.92 52.04
N LYS A 261 61.79 -20.95 51.43
CA LYS A 261 63.23 -21.00 51.20
C LYS A 261 64.00 -21.17 52.51
N THR A 262 63.61 -20.42 53.55
CA THR A 262 64.26 -20.47 54.87
C THR A 262 63.95 -21.76 55.63
N LYS A 263 62.69 -22.21 55.67
CA LYS A 263 62.30 -23.46 56.36
C LYS A 263 62.90 -24.72 55.74
N LEU A 264 62.93 -24.80 54.40
CA LEU A 264 63.42 -25.97 53.68
C LEU A 264 64.89 -25.88 53.26
N ARG A 265 65.58 -24.78 53.63
CA ARG A 265 66.98 -24.48 53.27
C ARG A 265 67.28 -24.63 51.77
N LEU A 266 66.36 -24.18 50.92
CA LEU A 266 66.50 -24.30 49.46
C LEU A 266 67.49 -23.28 48.90
N ASN A 267 68.35 -23.71 47.98
CA ASN A 267 69.14 -22.80 47.15
C ASN A 267 68.25 -22.14 46.06
N ILE A 268 68.74 -21.07 45.41
CA ILE A 268 67.95 -20.28 44.44
C ILE A 268 67.48 -21.16 43.27
N GLU A 269 68.35 -22.02 42.75
CA GLU A 269 68.04 -22.95 41.66
C GLU A 269 66.93 -23.94 42.03
N SER A 270 66.98 -24.49 43.24
CA SER A 270 65.97 -25.45 43.72
C SER A 270 64.61 -24.79 43.95
N LEU A 271 64.59 -23.52 44.39
CA LEU A 271 63.34 -22.77 44.55
C LEU A 271 62.70 -22.45 43.19
N LEU A 272 63.50 -22.10 42.18
CA LEU A 272 63.02 -21.85 40.82
C LEU A 272 62.46 -23.13 40.17
N ASN A 273 63.13 -24.28 40.35
CA ASN A 273 62.59 -25.56 39.91
C ASN A 273 61.28 -25.92 40.60
N TYR A 274 61.17 -25.68 41.92
CA TYR A 274 59.93 -25.89 42.65
C TYR A 274 58.78 -25.01 42.13
N MET A 275 59.06 -23.72 41.86
CA MET A 275 58.09 -22.81 41.25
C MET A 275 57.70 -23.27 39.84
N ALA A 276 58.65 -23.68 39.00
CA ALA A 276 58.40 -24.14 37.64
C ALA A 276 57.50 -25.39 37.62
N ILE A 277 57.77 -26.37 38.46
CA ILE A 277 56.94 -27.58 38.60
C ILE A 277 55.53 -27.21 39.07
N ARG A 278 55.39 -26.27 40.00
CA ARG A 278 54.09 -25.83 40.50
C ARG A 278 53.28 -25.09 39.42
N VAL A 279 53.94 -24.25 38.61
CA VAL A 279 53.30 -23.54 37.49
C VAL A 279 52.81 -24.55 36.45
N ILE A 280 53.63 -25.54 36.09
CA ILE A 280 53.24 -26.62 35.18
C ILE A 280 52.07 -27.43 35.76
N GLY A 281 52.11 -27.77 37.05
CA GLY A 281 51.03 -28.50 37.73
C GLY A 281 49.73 -27.71 37.92
N SER A 282 49.77 -26.38 37.80
CA SER A 282 48.59 -25.51 37.90
C SER A 282 47.94 -25.18 36.55
N SER A 283 48.60 -25.50 35.44
CA SER A 283 48.04 -25.38 34.09
C SER A 283 47.01 -26.48 33.83
N LYS A 284 45.77 -26.11 33.49
CA LYS A 284 44.72 -27.05 33.06
C LYS A 284 44.78 -27.43 31.58
N ASN A 285 45.74 -26.89 30.82
CA ASN A 285 45.99 -27.27 29.43
C ASN A 285 47.07 -28.34 29.37
N ASP A 286 46.91 -29.32 28.47
CA ASP A 286 47.92 -30.33 28.20
C ASP A 286 49.20 -29.66 27.70
N VAL A 287 50.27 -29.77 28.48
CA VAL A 287 51.60 -29.28 28.09
C VAL A 287 52.28 -30.36 27.26
N TYR A 288 52.31 -30.18 25.94
CA TYR A 288 53.04 -31.06 25.04
C TYR A 288 54.54 -30.78 25.12
N ILE A 289 55.26 -31.59 25.90
CA ILE A 289 56.72 -31.59 25.90
C ILE A 289 57.17 -32.46 24.72
N ASN A 290 57.61 -31.82 23.64
CA ASN A 290 58.25 -32.52 22.54
C ASN A 290 59.65 -32.99 22.98
N MET A 291 59.75 -34.21 23.49
CA MET A 291 61.04 -34.90 23.58
C MET A 291 61.34 -35.59 22.25
N LYS A 292 62.55 -35.40 21.73
CA LYS A 292 63.01 -36.09 20.51
C LYS A 292 62.86 -37.60 20.69
N SER A 293 62.22 -38.26 19.71
CA SER A 293 62.20 -39.71 19.60
C SER A 293 63.65 -40.25 19.54
N PRO A 294 63.99 -41.30 20.28
CA PRO A 294 65.30 -41.93 20.17
C PRO A 294 65.36 -42.69 18.84
N ALA A 295 66.18 -42.22 17.91
CA ALA A 295 66.65 -43.04 16.82
C ALA A 295 67.70 -44.01 17.37
N GLU A 296 67.32 -45.27 17.56
CA GLU A 296 67.91 -46.42 16.87
C GLU A 296 67.44 -47.75 17.51
N SER A 297 67.26 -48.71 16.61
CA SER A 297 66.75 -50.07 16.76
C SER A 297 67.37 -50.93 17.88
N SER A 298 66.57 -51.80 18.51
CA SER A 298 66.52 -53.21 18.09
C SER A 298 65.38 -54.01 18.74
N CYS A 299 64.90 -54.98 17.95
CA CYS A 299 63.95 -56.05 18.21
C CYS A 299 63.79 -56.55 19.66
N CYS A 300 62.55 -56.72 20.11
CA CYS A 300 61.91 -58.03 20.36
C CYS A 300 60.69 -57.91 21.30
N ASN A 301 59.67 -58.70 20.95
CA ASN A 301 58.66 -59.31 21.82
C ASN A 301 57.57 -58.44 22.48
N LEU A 302 56.38 -58.62 21.90
CA LEU A 302 55.11 -58.91 22.57
C LEU A 302 55.23 -59.53 23.98
N GLU A 303 54.20 -59.21 24.76
CA GLU A 303 53.77 -59.82 26.04
C GLU A 303 54.54 -59.38 27.29
N THR A 304 53.91 -58.50 28.08
CA THR A 304 53.71 -58.63 29.55
C THR A 304 53.31 -57.30 30.23
N THR A 305 52.34 -56.56 29.69
CA THR A 305 51.77 -55.43 30.46
C THR A 305 50.29 -55.15 30.23
N GLN A 306 49.53 -56.17 29.83
CA GLN A 306 48.07 -56.13 29.89
C GLN A 306 47.53 -56.41 31.32
N GLN A 307 48.39 -56.41 32.36
CA GLN A 307 48.00 -56.90 33.69
C GLN A 307 48.49 -56.07 34.90
N LYS A 308 49.13 -54.90 34.70
CA LYS A 308 49.60 -54.06 35.84
C LYS A 308 48.92 -52.70 36.02
N LEU A 309 48.13 -52.23 35.06
CA LEU A 309 47.24 -51.06 35.27
C LEU A 309 45.82 -51.44 35.73
N TYR A 310 45.51 -52.74 35.69
CA TYR A 310 44.27 -53.32 36.24
C TYR A 310 44.27 -53.39 37.78
N ASP A 311 45.45 -53.34 38.43
CA ASP A 311 45.57 -53.45 39.90
C ASP A 311 45.94 -52.13 40.61
N GLY A 312 46.38 -51.08 39.90
CA GLY A 312 46.67 -49.77 40.50
C GLY A 312 45.42 -48.90 40.72
N SER A 313 44.44 -49.01 39.82
CA SER A 313 43.17 -48.29 39.88
C SER A 313 42.22 -48.86 40.95
N LYS A 314 42.36 -50.14 41.31
CA LYS A 314 41.54 -50.80 42.36
C LYS A 314 41.89 -50.36 43.80
N ASN A 315 43.12 -49.90 44.05
CA ASN A 315 43.56 -49.49 45.39
C ASN A 315 43.34 -48.00 45.70
N PHE A 316 43.18 -47.14 44.69
CA PHE A 316 42.84 -45.73 44.90
C PHE A 316 41.34 -45.54 45.16
N PHE A 317 40.48 -46.23 44.40
CA PHE A 317 39.02 -46.18 44.60
C PHE A 317 38.53 -46.94 45.85
N ARG A 318 39.36 -47.80 46.44
CA ARG A 318 39.09 -48.43 47.75
C ARG A 318 39.37 -47.48 48.93
N LYS A 319 40.31 -46.53 48.80
CA LYS A 319 40.57 -45.50 49.85
C LYS A 319 39.58 -44.33 49.84
N LEU A 320 38.89 -44.09 48.73
CA LEU A 320 37.80 -43.10 48.65
C LEU A 320 36.46 -43.65 49.17
N LYS A 321 36.31 -44.98 49.26
CA LYS A 321 35.13 -45.66 49.81
C LYS A 321 35.14 -45.76 51.35
N ASP A 322 36.30 -45.63 51.99
CA ASP A 322 36.44 -45.71 53.46
C ASP A 322 36.42 -44.34 54.17
N SER A 323 36.24 -43.22 53.45
CA SER A 323 36.21 -41.86 54.04
C SER A 323 34.87 -41.12 53.92
N VAL A 324 33.83 -41.77 53.40
CA VAL A 324 32.46 -41.20 53.29
C VAL A 324 31.48 -42.18 53.92
N LYS A 325 31.11 -41.93 55.17
CA LYS A 325 29.91 -42.49 55.80
C LYS A 325 28.71 -41.64 55.39
N ASN A 326 27.99 -42.08 54.37
CA ASN A 326 26.53 -42.13 54.30
C ASN A 326 26.10 -42.44 52.85
N ASP A 327 25.05 -43.26 52.77
CA ASP A 327 24.57 -43.98 51.60
C ASP A 327 24.06 -43.09 50.46
N GLU A 328 24.08 -43.68 49.24
CA GLU A 328 23.47 -43.24 47.98
C GLU A 328 24.30 -42.42 46.97
N ILE A 329 25.32 -43.02 46.34
CA ILE A 329 25.63 -42.73 44.91
C ILE A 329 26.08 -44.03 44.19
N LYS A 330 25.24 -44.54 43.28
CA LYS A 330 25.58 -45.59 42.30
C LYS A 330 26.05 -44.96 40.98
N SER A 331 27.27 -45.33 40.59
CA SER A 331 27.84 -45.50 39.25
C SER A 331 27.63 -44.41 38.17
N PHE A 332 28.74 -43.72 37.86
CA PHE A 332 28.98 -43.07 36.57
C PHE A 332 29.80 -44.04 35.68
N GLN A 333 29.36 -44.29 34.45
CA GLN A 333 30.15 -44.95 33.42
C GLN A 333 30.18 -44.06 32.17
N MET A 334 31.39 -43.73 31.71
CA MET A 334 31.67 -43.05 30.43
C MET A 334 31.53 -44.05 29.27
N ASN A 335 30.97 -43.60 28.14
CA ASN A 335 31.40 -44.09 26.83
C ASN A 335 31.37 -42.97 25.78
N SER A 336 32.43 -42.99 24.98
CA SER A 336 32.82 -42.13 23.86
C SER A 336 32.05 -42.43 22.56
N CYS A 337 31.93 -41.45 21.68
CA CYS A 337 31.50 -41.63 20.28
C CYS A 337 32.53 -42.42 19.46
N CYS A 338 32.10 -43.46 18.73
CA CYS A 338 32.27 -43.56 17.27
C CYS A 338 31.69 -44.86 16.67
N SER A 339 31.09 -44.68 15.49
CA SER A 339 30.86 -45.65 14.40
C SER A 339 29.47 -46.26 14.20
N SER A 340 29.08 -46.16 12.92
CA SER A 340 28.15 -46.98 12.13
C SER A 340 26.65 -47.02 12.47
N MET A 341 25.86 -46.41 11.57
CA MET A 341 24.92 -47.09 10.65
C MET A 341 23.83 -48.03 11.24
N TYR A 342 22.60 -47.81 10.76
CA TYR A 342 21.38 -48.64 10.81
C TYR A 342 20.27 -48.30 11.84
N CYS A 343 19.16 -47.83 11.26
CA CYS A 343 17.77 -48.32 11.37
C CYS A 343 16.98 -48.34 12.71
N THR A 344 15.71 -47.94 12.54
CA THR A 344 14.45 -48.39 13.19
C THR A 344 14.06 -47.88 14.60
N ILE A 345 13.09 -46.92 14.63
CA ILE A 345 11.67 -46.98 15.14
C ILE A 345 11.38 -47.88 16.38
N PRO A 346 10.36 -47.69 17.28
CA PRO A 346 9.23 -46.71 17.48
C PRO A 346 9.20 -46.04 18.90
N MET A 347 8.47 -44.94 19.20
CA MET A 347 7.01 -44.67 19.39
C MET A 347 6.39 -45.14 20.74
N VAL A 348 5.35 -44.40 21.21
CA VAL A 348 4.27 -44.75 22.19
C VAL A 348 4.50 -44.23 23.64
N THR A 349 3.99 -43.03 24.00
CA THR A 349 2.70 -42.70 24.72
C THR A 349 2.69 -43.06 26.22
N ILE A 350 2.02 -42.38 27.17
CA ILE A 350 0.69 -41.76 27.22
C ILE A 350 0.63 -40.81 28.45
N CYS A 351 -0.34 -39.89 28.40
CA CYS A 351 -0.90 -39.03 29.45
C CYS A 351 -1.08 -39.65 30.84
N ASP A 352 -1.07 -38.83 31.90
CA ASP A 352 -2.31 -38.52 32.65
C ASP A 352 -2.12 -37.58 33.86
N TYR A 353 -2.99 -36.55 33.86
CA TYR A 353 -3.80 -36.05 34.99
C TYR A 353 -3.12 -35.66 36.33
N CYS A 354 -3.09 -34.37 36.72
CA CYS A 354 -4.18 -33.55 37.31
C CYS A 354 -4.44 -33.81 38.81
N GLU A 355 -4.09 -32.85 39.67
CA GLU A 355 -4.99 -32.15 40.62
C GLU A 355 -4.25 -31.52 41.82
N LYS A 356 -4.61 -30.23 42.10
CA LYS A 356 -4.94 -29.57 43.38
C LYS A 356 -4.09 -29.89 44.65
N GLN A 357 -3.77 -28.99 45.58
CA GLN A 357 -4.44 -27.77 46.06
C GLN A 357 -3.61 -27.11 47.20
N TYR A 358 -3.88 -25.82 47.42
CA TYR A 358 -4.01 -25.09 48.68
C TYR A 358 -2.83 -24.48 49.48
N CYS A 359 -3.01 -23.14 49.68
CA CYS A 359 -2.83 -22.31 50.89
C CYS A 359 -1.41 -22.18 51.50
N SER A 360 -0.95 -21.02 52.01
CA SER A 360 -1.51 -19.68 52.25
C SER A 360 -0.44 -18.83 52.96
N ASN A 361 -0.61 -17.49 52.93
CA ASN A 361 -0.13 -16.47 53.88
C ASN A 361 1.17 -15.66 53.61
N HIS A 362 0.96 -14.48 53.00
CA HIS A 362 1.24 -13.10 53.46
C HIS A 362 2.29 -12.77 54.54
N LEU A 363 3.14 -11.76 54.24
CA LEU A 363 3.48 -10.49 54.96
C LEU A 363 4.99 -10.13 54.79
N THR A 364 5.39 -9.21 53.88
CA THR A 364 5.51 -7.72 53.91
C THR A 364 6.86 -7.11 54.39
N LEU A 365 7.38 -6.16 53.57
CA LEU A 365 8.30 -5.02 53.83
C LEU A 365 9.81 -5.33 54.00
N SER A 366 10.81 -4.57 53.50
CA SER A 366 10.95 -3.26 52.82
C SER A 366 12.38 -3.13 52.17
N TRP A 367 12.61 -2.13 51.30
CA TRP A 367 13.91 -1.65 50.73
C TRP A 367 14.14 -0.17 51.20
N PRO A 368 15.27 0.59 50.99
CA PRO A 368 16.45 0.44 50.08
C PRO A 368 17.86 1.02 50.55
N THR A 369 18.92 0.82 49.69
CA THR A 369 20.09 1.68 49.25
C THR A 369 20.85 2.67 50.19
N MET A 370 22.06 3.22 49.94
CA MET A 370 23.36 2.98 49.26
C MET A 370 24.18 4.31 49.42
N VAL A 371 25.54 4.25 49.45
CA VAL A 371 26.56 5.30 49.10
C VAL A 371 27.08 6.34 50.13
N SER A 372 28.43 6.49 50.19
CA SER A 372 29.25 7.74 50.07
C SER A 372 30.57 7.54 50.85
N VAL A 373 31.74 7.21 50.26
CA VAL A 373 32.68 8.07 49.51
C VAL A 373 32.64 9.54 49.92
N LEU A 374 33.71 10.08 50.49
CA LEU A 374 34.37 11.31 50.03
C LEU A 374 35.49 11.76 50.98
N ASN A 375 36.70 11.81 50.40
CA ASN A 375 37.67 12.90 50.45
C ASN A 375 38.26 13.41 51.77
N LYS A 376 39.60 13.43 51.77
CA LYS A 376 40.49 14.58 52.04
C LYS A 376 41.92 14.14 51.69
N ILE A 377 42.45 14.38 50.49
CA ILE A 377 43.04 15.64 49.97
C ILE A 377 44.18 16.20 50.86
N LEU A 378 45.34 16.37 50.20
CA LEU A 378 46.36 17.45 50.27
C LEU A 378 47.77 17.17 50.86
N PHE A 379 48.74 17.69 50.08
CA PHE A 379 50.04 18.28 50.44
C PHE A 379 51.28 17.37 50.64
N VAL A 380 52.16 17.31 49.62
CA VAL A 380 53.52 17.92 49.60
C VAL A 380 54.34 17.31 48.45
N TYR A 381 54.63 18.16 47.47
CA TYR A 381 55.75 18.05 46.52
C TYR A 381 57.06 18.39 47.24
N PHE A 382 58.18 17.72 46.93
CA PHE A 382 59.40 18.37 46.39
C PHE A 382 60.60 17.39 46.25
N LEU A 383 61.26 17.47 45.08
CA LEU A 383 62.68 17.20 44.79
C LEU A 383 63.26 15.76 44.86
N PHE A 384 63.63 15.17 43.70
CA PHE A 384 65.01 15.20 43.15
C PHE A 384 65.24 14.20 41.97
N PHE A 385 65.98 14.67 40.94
CA PHE A 385 66.66 13.97 39.80
C PHE A 385 65.78 13.28 38.73
N THR A 386 65.57 13.80 37.49
CA THR A 386 66.48 14.02 36.31
C THR A 386 67.18 12.73 35.83
N THR A 387 67.30 12.33 34.55
CA THR A 387 67.53 13.01 33.26
C THR A 387 67.30 12.05 32.05
N THR A 388 66.72 12.58 30.95
CA THR A 388 67.02 12.43 29.50
C THR A 388 67.74 11.16 28.96
N THR A 389 67.34 10.51 27.85
CA THR A 389 67.53 10.94 26.43
C THR A 389 66.98 9.85 25.48
N ILE A 390 66.12 10.18 24.50
CA ILE A 390 66.37 10.36 23.04
C ILE A 390 66.62 9.06 22.22
N ASN A 391 65.57 8.68 21.48
CA ASN A 391 65.50 8.43 20.03
C ASN A 391 66.10 7.14 19.41
N SER A 392 65.25 6.38 18.71
CA SER A 392 65.60 5.78 17.42
C SER A 392 64.32 5.48 16.61
N ASN A 393 64.35 5.93 15.36
CA ASN A 393 63.40 5.70 14.30
C ASN A 393 63.45 4.24 13.80
N GLU A 394 62.37 3.90 13.06
CA GLU A 394 62.23 2.85 12.04
C GLU A 394 61.88 1.41 12.48
N ILE A 395 60.58 1.09 12.39
CA ILE A 395 59.94 0.08 11.51
C ILE A 395 58.49 -0.12 12.01
N PRO A 396 57.42 0.23 11.25
CA PRO A 396 56.07 -0.18 11.62
C PRO A 396 55.72 -1.53 10.98
N PRO A 397 55.40 -2.59 11.74
CA PRO A 397 54.60 -3.68 11.22
C PRO A 397 53.10 -3.35 11.34
N CYS A 398 52.40 -3.71 10.28
CA CYS A 398 50.99 -3.49 10.02
C CYS A 398 50.06 -3.87 11.18
N ASN A 399 49.16 -2.96 11.54
CA ASN A 399 47.89 -3.28 12.21
C ASN A 399 46.77 -2.61 11.41
N ILE A 400 46.17 -3.35 10.47
CA ILE A 400 44.89 -2.97 9.86
C ILE A 400 43.81 -3.76 10.61
N THR A 401 43.26 -3.15 11.65
CA THR A 401 41.92 -3.48 12.14
C THR A 401 40.92 -2.84 11.18
N THR A 402 40.28 -3.62 10.31
CA THR A 402 39.15 -3.13 9.50
C THR A 402 37.93 -2.96 10.41
N ASN A 403 37.64 -1.72 10.82
CA ASN A 403 36.32 -1.35 11.31
C ASN A 403 35.34 -1.44 10.12
N ILE A 404 34.56 -2.51 10.05
CA ILE A 404 33.44 -2.61 9.10
C ILE A 404 32.23 -2.00 9.82
N ASN A 405 31.82 -0.81 9.40
CA ASN A 405 30.61 -0.16 9.92
C ASN A 405 29.39 -0.85 9.31
N GLU A 406 28.62 -1.56 10.13
CA GLU A 406 27.35 -2.16 9.73
C GLU A 406 26.20 -1.15 9.94
N GLN A 407 25.36 -0.97 8.93
CA GLN A 407 24.31 0.06 8.95
C GLN A 407 22.99 -0.45 8.36
N ASN A 408 21.89 -0.11 9.04
CA ASN A 408 20.54 -0.18 8.50
C ASN A 408 20.23 1.11 7.74
N ILE A 409 19.58 0.97 6.58
CA ILE A 409 19.13 2.10 5.78
C ILE A 409 17.62 2.21 5.93
N ASN A 410 17.15 3.32 6.50
CA ASN A 410 15.76 3.74 6.37
C ASN A 410 15.65 4.82 5.30
N ILE A 411 14.63 4.73 4.44
CA ILE A 411 14.41 5.68 3.34
C ILE A 411 12.98 6.19 3.41
N GLU A 412 12.84 7.48 3.71
CA GLU A 412 11.55 8.19 3.77
C GLU A 412 11.44 9.16 2.57
N TYR A 413 10.22 9.45 2.14
CA TYR A 413 9.94 10.31 0.98
C TYR A 413 8.92 11.39 1.33
N GLU A 414 9.20 12.62 0.89
CA GLU A 414 8.27 13.75 0.95
C GLU A 414 8.03 14.25 -0.47
N ALA A 415 6.77 14.33 -0.89
CA ALA A 415 6.38 14.88 -2.19
C ALA A 415 5.74 16.26 -2.02
N LYS A 416 6.23 17.24 -2.78
CA LYS A 416 5.73 18.61 -2.78
C LYS A 416 5.31 19.04 -4.17
N THR A 417 4.07 19.46 -4.33
CA THR A 417 3.58 20.06 -5.58
C THR A 417 4.20 21.44 -5.78
N ILE A 418 4.72 21.68 -6.99
CA ILE A 418 5.30 22.97 -7.37
C ILE A 418 4.18 23.87 -7.86
N GLN A 419 4.10 25.06 -7.27
CA GLN A 419 3.03 26.00 -7.58
C GLN A 419 3.12 26.46 -9.05
N ASP A 420 1.96 26.47 -9.73
CA ASP A 420 1.79 26.94 -11.11
C ASP A 420 2.62 26.21 -12.18
N GLU A 421 3.24 25.07 -11.86
CA GLU A 421 3.96 24.22 -12.82
C GLU A 421 3.22 22.92 -13.11
N PHE A 422 3.11 22.58 -14.39
CA PHE A 422 2.40 21.40 -14.87
C PHE A 422 3.25 20.61 -15.88
N ILE A 423 3.18 19.30 -15.77
CA ILE A 423 3.66 18.36 -16.79
C ILE A 423 2.52 18.16 -17.79
N VAL A 424 2.74 18.54 -19.05
CA VAL A 424 1.82 18.28 -20.15
C VAL A 424 2.33 17.08 -20.93
N GLN A 425 1.60 15.96 -20.86
CA GLN A 425 1.91 14.73 -21.58
C GLN A 425 1.18 14.71 -22.92
N PHE A 426 1.88 14.29 -23.97
CA PHE A 426 1.40 14.17 -25.33
C PHE A 426 1.09 12.71 -25.65
N THR A 427 0.24 12.48 -26.65
CA THR A 427 -0.16 11.14 -27.08
C THR A 427 0.94 10.35 -27.79
N GLY A 428 2.08 10.98 -28.09
CA GLY A 428 3.21 10.37 -28.77
C GLY A 428 4.49 11.17 -28.59
N TYR A 429 5.57 10.67 -29.20
CA TYR A 429 6.89 11.29 -29.13
C TYR A 429 7.06 12.32 -30.25
N TYR A 430 7.14 13.60 -29.88
CA TYR A 430 7.25 14.72 -30.82
C TYR A 430 8.58 15.44 -30.63
N THR A 431 9.00 16.26 -31.59
CA THR A 431 10.17 17.15 -31.42
C THR A 431 9.82 18.35 -30.55
N THR A 432 10.83 18.97 -29.91
CA THR A 432 10.64 20.16 -29.06
C THR A 432 9.92 21.30 -29.79
N ILE A 433 10.24 21.51 -31.07
CA ILE A 433 9.60 22.54 -31.90
C ILE A 433 8.10 22.23 -32.08
N ALA A 434 7.75 20.97 -32.37
CA ALA A 434 6.36 20.58 -32.57
C ALA A 434 5.52 20.75 -31.29
N ARG A 435 6.02 20.26 -30.14
CA ARG A 435 5.34 20.39 -28.85
C ARG A 435 5.16 21.85 -28.42
N THR A 436 6.21 22.64 -28.57
CA THR A 436 6.18 24.10 -28.31
C THR A 436 5.11 24.78 -29.16
N ASN A 437 5.05 24.47 -30.45
CA ASN A 437 4.02 25.02 -31.33
C ASN A 437 2.61 24.62 -30.91
N TYR A 438 2.39 23.36 -30.50
CA TYR A 438 1.08 22.92 -30.00
C TYR A 438 0.65 23.71 -28.76
N LEU A 439 1.55 23.85 -27.78
CA LEU A 439 1.30 24.57 -26.55
C LEU A 439 1.01 26.06 -26.80
N ILE A 440 1.86 26.74 -27.59
CA ILE A 440 1.67 28.15 -27.96
C ILE A 440 0.29 28.36 -28.60
N ARG A 441 -0.13 27.49 -29.53
CA ARG A 441 -1.45 27.61 -30.18
C ARG A 441 -2.61 27.48 -29.20
N VAL A 442 -2.50 26.63 -28.18
CA VAL A 442 -3.52 26.50 -27.14
C VAL A 442 -3.55 27.75 -26.27
N PHE A 443 -2.39 28.28 -25.86
CA PHE A 443 -2.33 29.47 -25.00
C PHE A 443 -2.78 30.74 -25.73
N GLU A 444 -2.39 30.94 -26.99
CA GLU A 444 -2.84 32.06 -27.83
C GLU A 444 -4.36 32.03 -28.04
N ARG A 445 -4.94 30.86 -28.31
CA ARG A 445 -6.39 30.73 -28.53
C ARG A 445 -7.23 31.04 -27.30
N ASN A 446 -6.68 30.86 -26.11
CA ASN A 446 -7.37 31.09 -24.84
C ASN A 446 -6.93 32.39 -24.15
N ASN A 447 -6.24 33.30 -24.86
CA ASN A 447 -5.81 34.62 -24.35
C ASN A 447 -5.06 34.56 -23.01
N VAL A 448 -4.15 33.59 -22.85
CA VAL A 448 -3.38 33.44 -21.60
C VAL A 448 -2.32 34.53 -21.50
N SER A 449 -2.41 35.36 -20.45
CA SER A 449 -1.58 36.56 -20.27
C SER A 449 -0.12 36.27 -19.91
N TYR A 450 0.14 35.15 -19.22
CA TYR A 450 1.48 34.73 -18.84
C TYR A 450 1.58 33.20 -18.86
N TYR A 451 2.52 32.70 -19.67
CA TYR A 451 2.93 31.30 -19.67
C TYR A 451 4.43 31.21 -19.99
N GLU A 452 5.09 30.19 -19.44
CA GLU A 452 6.49 29.87 -19.69
C GLU A 452 6.62 28.37 -19.93
N ILE A 453 7.17 27.97 -21.08
CA ILE A 453 7.53 26.57 -21.33
C ILE A 453 8.96 26.38 -20.82
N ILE A 454 9.11 25.64 -19.72
CA ILE A 454 10.39 25.46 -19.04
C ILE A 454 11.28 24.56 -19.89
N LYS A 455 12.48 25.06 -20.23
CA LYS A 455 13.45 24.33 -21.05
C LYS A 455 14.14 23.24 -20.23
N ARG A 456 14.16 22.02 -20.76
CA ARG A 456 14.87 20.86 -20.19
C ARG A 456 16.28 20.80 -20.77
N ASN A 457 17.26 21.30 -20.02
CA ASN A 457 18.66 21.39 -20.46
C ASN A 457 19.44 20.10 -20.15
N ASN A 458 19.02 18.98 -20.76
CA ASN A 458 19.64 17.67 -20.55
C ASN A 458 19.81 16.90 -21.87
N LEU A 459 20.35 15.68 -21.81
CA LEU A 459 20.61 14.85 -22.99
C LEU A 459 19.33 14.54 -23.80
N MET A 460 18.16 14.49 -23.15
CA MET A 460 16.88 14.23 -23.81
C MET A 460 16.41 15.39 -24.71
N GLN A 461 16.99 16.59 -24.60
CA GLN A 461 16.67 17.69 -25.51
C GLN A 461 16.94 17.35 -26.99
N ARG A 462 17.87 16.42 -27.25
CA ARG A 462 18.26 15.98 -28.61
C ARG A 462 17.33 14.92 -29.20
N TYR A 463 16.41 14.38 -28.40
CA TYR A 463 15.51 13.29 -28.80
C TYR A 463 14.05 13.76 -28.75
N PRO A 464 13.15 13.11 -29.51
CA PRO A 464 11.72 13.27 -29.30
C PRO A 464 11.34 12.93 -27.85
N SER A 465 10.38 13.68 -27.31
CA SER A 465 9.81 13.47 -25.99
C SER A 465 8.28 13.53 -26.09
N ASP A 466 7.64 12.89 -25.15
CA ASP A 466 6.19 12.83 -24.98
C ASP A 466 5.69 13.78 -23.89
N PHE A 467 6.54 14.65 -23.33
CA PHE A 467 6.11 15.66 -22.36
C PHE A 467 6.94 16.95 -22.45
N ASP A 468 6.34 18.04 -21.96
CA ASP A 468 7.03 19.29 -21.60
C ASP A 468 6.49 19.83 -20.27
N ILE A 469 7.28 20.69 -19.63
CA ILE A 469 6.91 21.37 -18.39
C ILE A 469 6.46 22.78 -18.74
N VAL A 470 5.29 23.18 -18.24
CA VAL A 470 4.72 24.50 -18.50
C VAL A 470 4.33 25.16 -17.19
N ARG A 471 4.74 26.41 -17.05
CA ARG A 471 4.36 27.29 -15.94
C ARG A 471 3.32 28.28 -16.42
N PHE A 472 2.16 28.32 -15.77
CA PHE A 472 1.10 29.30 -16.07
C PHE A 472 0.19 29.46 -14.85
N ASN A 473 -0.46 30.62 -14.71
CA ASN A 473 -1.40 30.85 -13.63
C ASN A 473 -2.61 29.91 -13.77
N SER A 474 -2.81 29.04 -12.79
CA SER A 474 -3.83 28.00 -12.82
C SER A 474 -5.24 28.60 -13.01
N ASN A 475 -5.81 28.40 -14.20
CA ASN A 475 -7.21 28.67 -14.50
C ASN A 475 -7.81 27.39 -15.08
N GLU A 476 -8.92 26.95 -14.52
CA GLU A 476 -9.63 25.73 -14.91
C GLU A 476 -9.99 25.71 -16.39
N GLN A 477 -10.30 26.88 -16.98
CA GLN A 477 -10.55 27.02 -18.41
C GLN A 477 -9.36 26.59 -19.27
N ILE A 478 -8.13 26.94 -18.86
CA ILE A 478 -6.90 26.62 -19.58
C ILE A 478 -6.58 25.13 -19.44
N ILE A 479 -6.71 24.58 -18.23
CA ILE A 479 -6.51 23.15 -17.96
C ILE A 479 -7.48 22.32 -18.80
N ASN A 480 -8.76 22.71 -18.84
CA ASN A 480 -9.78 22.04 -19.66
C ASN A 480 -9.51 22.20 -21.16
N ALA A 481 -9.00 23.35 -21.62
CA ALA A 481 -8.61 23.53 -23.01
C ALA A 481 -7.44 22.63 -23.41
N LEU A 482 -6.45 22.46 -22.53
CA LEU A 482 -5.32 21.54 -22.73
C LEU A 482 -5.79 20.09 -22.74
N LYS A 483 -6.64 19.67 -21.79
CA LYS A 483 -7.23 18.32 -21.74
C LYS A 483 -8.06 17.97 -22.99
N LYS A 484 -8.72 18.95 -23.61
CA LYS A 484 -9.51 18.75 -24.84
C LYS A 484 -8.67 18.67 -26.12
N HIS A 485 -7.38 18.99 -26.07
CA HIS A 485 -6.54 18.99 -27.25
C HIS A 485 -6.23 17.55 -27.70
N PRO A 486 -6.41 17.18 -28.98
CA PRO A 486 -6.34 15.78 -29.43
C PRO A 486 -4.95 15.14 -29.31
N LEU A 487 -3.89 15.97 -29.23
CA LEU A 487 -2.51 15.49 -29.07
C LEU A 487 -2.02 15.53 -27.61
N ILE A 488 -2.81 16.08 -26.68
CA ILE A 488 -2.47 16.11 -25.25
C ILE A 488 -3.19 14.93 -24.62
N ARG A 489 -2.42 14.02 -24.01
CA ARG A 489 -2.93 12.86 -23.27
C ARG A 489 -3.42 13.27 -21.89
N ALA A 490 -2.60 14.04 -21.17
CA ALA A 490 -2.87 14.41 -19.79
C ALA A 490 -2.13 15.70 -19.39
N ILE A 491 -2.61 16.33 -18.33
CA ILE A 491 -1.95 17.44 -17.66
C ILE A 491 -1.99 17.18 -16.16
N ASN A 492 -0.81 17.18 -15.54
CA ASN A 492 -0.63 16.84 -14.13
C ASN A 492 0.25 17.88 -13.45
N PRO A 493 0.04 18.21 -12.16
CA PRO A 493 0.92 19.10 -11.42
C PRO A 493 2.36 18.56 -11.39
N HIS A 494 3.35 19.44 -11.53
CA HIS A 494 4.76 19.06 -11.41
C HIS A 494 5.11 18.88 -9.93
N ARG A 495 5.74 17.76 -9.57
CA ARG A 495 6.11 17.44 -8.18
C ARG A 495 7.62 17.42 -7.99
N GLN A 496 8.04 17.95 -6.85
CA GLN A 496 9.37 17.78 -6.28
C GLN A 496 9.30 16.65 -5.25
N ILE A 497 10.32 15.81 -5.22
CA ILE A 497 10.46 14.68 -4.30
C ILE A 497 11.72 14.92 -3.47
N ILE A 498 11.59 14.84 -2.16
CA ILE A 498 12.71 14.89 -1.23
C ILE A 498 12.82 13.51 -0.58
N ARG A 499 14.02 12.94 -0.61
CA ARG A 499 14.31 11.65 0.01
C ARG A 499 15.12 11.86 1.28
N HIS A 500 14.71 11.25 2.37
CA HIS A 500 15.47 11.26 3.62
C HIS A 500 16.11 9.89 3.81
N ILE A 501 17.45 9.83 3.71
CA ILE A 501 18.20 8.60 4.01
C ILE A 501 18.73 8.68 5.44
N HIS A 502 18.28 7.76 6.28
CA HIS A 502 18.76 7.62 7.65
C HIS A 502 19.61 6.35 7.75
N TYR A 503 20.88 6.53 8.08
CA TYR A 503 21.79 5.43 8.42
C TYR A 503 21.79 5.24 9.94
N SER A 504 21.23 4.13 10.39
CA SER A 504 21.26 3.75 11.81
C SER A 504 22.26 2.62 12.02
N PRO A 505 23.09 2.66 13.08
CA PRO A 505 23.85 1.47 13.47
C PRO A 505 22.87 0.34 13.80
N ILE A 506 23.29 -0.90 13.54
CA ILE A 506 22.48 -2.07 13.86
C ILE A 506 22.40 -2.17 15.39
N GLU A 507 21.21 -1.98 15.96
CA GLU A 507 20.97 -2.24 17.38
C GLU A 507 21.04 -3.76 17.61
N ASP A 508 21.96 -4.18 18.49
CA ASP A 508 22.01 -5.56 18.99
C ASP A 508 20.73 -5.81 19.82
N ASP A 509 19.79 -6.57 19.24
CA ASP A 509 18.53 -6.99 19.87
C ASP A 509 18.80 -7.82 21.14
N ASN A 510 18.91 -7.15 22.30
CA ASN A 510 19.00 -7.76 23.63
C ASN A 510 17.67 -7.74 24.41
N GLU A 511 16.53 -7.75 23.74
CA GLU A 511 15.24 -8.02 24.37
C GLU A 511 14.59 -9.27 23.77
N ILE A 512 14.78 -10.40 24.47
CA ILE A 512 14.01 -11.68 24.51
C ILE A 512 14.93 -12.86 24.94
N ALA A 513 16.26 -12.70 24.97
CA ALA A 513 17.19 -13.75 25.37
C ALA A 513 17.61 -13.73 26.87
N SER A 514 16.68 -13.49 27.80
CA SER A 514 16.94 -13.76 29.24
C SER A 514 16.71 -15.24 29.54
N ASN A 515 17.61 -16.10 29.05
CA ASN A 515 18.03 -17.40 29.63
C ASN A 515 18.57 -18.33 28.54
N LYS A 516 19.83 -18.13 28.14
CA LYS A 516 20.74 -19.23 27.78
C LYS A 516 22.17 -18.72 27.80
N ARG A 517 23.03 -19.49 28.48
CA ARG A 517 24.44 -19.19 28.77
C ARG A 517 25.21 -18.77 27.50
N LYS A 518 26.00 -17.71 27.63
CA LYS A 518 26.95 -17.22 26.62
C LYS A 518 27.90 -18.34 26.18
N LEU A 519 27.70 -18.83 24.96
CA LEU A 519 28.71 -19.55 24.20
C LEU A 519 29.39 -18.50 23.29
N HIS A 520 30.71 -18.43 23.29
CA HIS A 520 31.50 -17.57 22.41
C HIS A 520 31.03 -17.72 20.94
N ARG A 521 30.33 -16.71 20.40
CA ARG A 521 30.03 -16.61 18.96
C ARG A 521 31.25 -16.02 18.24
N SER A 522 31.65 -16.68 17.17
CA SER A 522 32.57 -16.19 16.13
C SER A 522 32.08 -14.85 15.53
N PRO A 523 32.96 -14.05 14.90
CA PRO A 523 32.56 -12.75 14.30
C PRO A 523 31.44 -12.92 13.26
N PRO A 524 30.60 -11.89 13.02
CA PRO A 524 29.45 -11.99 12.13
C PRO A 524 29.88 -12.34 10.69
N ASN A 525 29.30 -13.43 10.17
CA ASN A 525 29.50 -13.87 8.78
C ASN A 525 28.68 -12.97 7.84
N HIS A 526 29.32 -11.97 7.24
CA HIS A 526 28.73 -11.13 6.19
C HIS A 526 28.31 -11.95 4.96
N ILE A 527 27.19 -11.60 4.33
CA ILE A 527 26.68 -12.34 3.16
C ILE A 527 27.48 -11.96 1.90
N ARG A 528 28.11 -12.97 1.29
CA ARG A 528 28.58 -12.90 -0.11
C ARG A 528 27.46 -13.32 -1.04
N ILE A 529 26.70 -12.34 -1.52
CA ILE A 529 25.40 -12.60 -2.15
C ILE A 529 25.46 -13.54 -3.37
N ALA A 530 26.50 -13.41 -4.19
CA ALA A 530 26.71 -14.27 -5.35
C ALA A 530 26.91 -15.73 -4.93
N GLU A 531 27.66 -15.99 -3.85
CA GLU A 531 27.88 -17.34 -3.32
C GLU A 531 26.59 -17.91 -2.73
N SER A 532 25.87 -17.13 -1.91
CA SER A 532 24.62 -17.55 -1.26
C SER A 532 23.51 -17.90 -2.27
N LEU A 533 23.43 -17.17 -3.39
CA LEU A 533 22.51 -17.48 -4.49
C LEU A 533 23.06 -18.49 -5.49
N GLN A 534 24.28 -19.00 -5.28
CA GLN A 534 24.94 -19.98 -6.14
C GLN A 534 25.20 -19.48 -7.57
N ALA A 535 25.32 -18.16 -7.76
CA ALA A 535 25.66 -17.53 -9.04
C ALA A 535 26.97 -18.08 -9.68
N PRO A 536 28.03 -18.41 -8.91
CA PRO A 536 29.24 -19.02 -9.46
C PRO A 536 29.01 -20.30 -10.27
N LYS A 537 27.91 -21.05 -10.04
CA LYS A 537 27.58 -22.22 -10.86
C LYS A 537 27.20 -21.82 -12.28
N LEU A 538 26.47 -20.71 -12.46
CA LEU A 538 26.13 -20.17 -13.78
C LEU A 538 27.33 -19.50 -14.44
N TRP A 539 28.19 -18.84 -13.65
CA TRP A 539 29.45 -18.27 -14.18
C TRP A 539 30.36 -19.35 -14.77
N LYS A 540 30.47 -20.51 -14.09
CA LYS A 540 31.21 -21.68 -14.62
C LYS A 540 30.61 -22.25 -15.91
N MET A 541 29.33 -21.99 -16.18
CA MET A 541 28.67 -22.36 -17.44
C MET A 541 28.84 -21.29 -18.53
N GLY A 542 29.58 -20.21 -18.27
CA GLY A 542 29.81 -19.12 -19.21
C GLY A 542 28.75 -18.01 -19.19
N HIS A 543 27.80 -18.04 -18.24
CA HIS A 543 26.79 -17.00 -18.08
C HIS A 543 27.23 -16.05 -16.98
N ARG A 544 27.54 -14.80 -17.30
CA ARG A 544 28.02 -13.79 -16.32
C ARG A 544 27.35 -12.41 -16.48
N GLY A 545 26.30 -12.31 -17.30
CA GLY A 545 25.62 -11.05 -17.60
C GLY A 545 26.03 -10.39 -18.92
N ASN A 546 26.99 -10.96 -19.67
CA ASN A 546 27.45 -10.40 -20.93
C ASN A 546 26.31 -10.14 -21.92
N GLY A 547 26.36 -9.00 -22.60
CA GLY A 547 25.34 -8.56 -23.57
C GLY A 547 24.06 -7.98 -22.96
N ILE A 548 23.91 -7.99 -21.62
CA ILE A 548 22.75 -7.41 -20.94
C ILE A 548 23.07 -6.00 -20.44
N HIS A 549 22.21 -5.06 -20.80
CA HIS A 549 22.29 -3.66 -20.40
C HIS A 549 21.40 -3.44 -19.17
N VAL A 550 21.98 -2.99 -18.06
CA VAL A 550 21.26 -2.76 -16.81
C VAL A 550 21.36 -1.29 -16.44
N ALA A 551 20.21 -0.62 -16.33
CA ALA A 551 20.13 0.75 -15.87
C ALA A 551 19.93 0.82 -14.35
N VAL A 552 20.71 1.67 -13.69
CA VAL A 552 20.64 1.92 -12.25
C VAL A 552 20.29 3.39 -12.05
N PHE A 553 19.09 3.64 -11.52
CA PHE A 553 18.61 4.99 -11.22
C PHE A 553 18.81 5.25 -9.74
N ASP A 554 19.79 6.07 -9.41
CA ASP A 554 20.16 6.32 -8.01
C ASP A 554 20.96 7.63 -7.87
N THR A 555 21.85 7.73 -6.87
CA THR A 555 22.71 8.88 -6.58
C THR A 555 23.91 9.04 -7.50
N GLY A 556 24.13 8.10 -8.43
CA GLY A 556 25.23 8.08 -9.38
C GLY A 556 26.27 7.01 -9.08
N ILE A 557 27.49 7.19 -9.58
CA ILE A 557 28.66 6.36 -9.29
C ILE A 557 29.93 7.21 -9.18
N GLN A 558 30.97 6.73 -8.49
CA GLN A 558 32.28 7.38 -8.49
C GLN A 558 33.08 6.94 -9.73
N ASP A 559 33.60 7.91 -10.49
CA ASP A 559 34.38 7.64 -11.70
C ASP A 559 35.69 6.91 -11.38
N GLY A 560 36.03 5.93 -12.21
CA GLY A 560 37.29 5.17 -12.10
C GLY A 560 37.35 4.18 -10.92
N HIS A 561 36.22 3.88 -10.27
CA HIS A 561 36.20 2.97 -9.13
C HIS A 561 36.64 1.53 -9.54
N PRO A 562 37.57 0.88 -8.81
CA PRO A 562 38.21 -0.38 -9.23
C PRO A 562 37.27 -1.60 -9.32
N HIS A 563 36.05 -1.47 -8.81
CA HIS A 563 35.01 -2.52 -8.88
C HIS A 563 34.27 -2.57 -10.22
N PHE A 564 34.35 -1.50 -11.02
CA PHE A 564 33.48 -1.31 -12.18
C PHE A 564 34.25 -1.12 -13.48
N PRO A 565 34.81 -2.20 -14.05
CA PRO A 565 35.44 -2.13 -15.36
C PRO A 565 34.42 -1.97 -16.51
N ASN A 566 33.13 -2.26 -16.28
CA ASN A 566 32.10 -2.42 -17.32
C ASN A 566 30.97 -1.36 -17.22
N ILE A 567 31.33 -0.09 -17.04
CA ILE A 567 30.36 1.02 -17.11
C ILE A 567 30.22 1.44 -18.57
N ALA A 568 29.00 1.35 -19.11
CA ALA A 568 28.70 1.79 -20.46
C ALA A 568 28.52 3.31 -20.54
N GLU A 569 27.79 3.88 -19.57
CA GLU A 569 27.48 5.30 -19.52
C GLU A 569 27.16 5.74 -18.09
N VAL A 570 27.54 6.98 -17.75
CA VAL A 570 27.09 7.70 -16.56
C VAL A 570 26.44 8.99 -17.03
N THR A 571 25.19 9.24 -16.64
CA THR A 571 24.45 10.46 -17.01
C THR A 571 23.81 11.08 -15.79
N ASN A 572 23.84 12.41 -15.73
CA ASN A 572 23.22 13.19 -14.68
C ASN A 572 21.97 13.90 -15.22
N TRP A 573 20.83 13.61 -14.59
CA TRP A 573 19.52 14.17 -14.93
C TRP A 573 19.11 15.33 -14.02
N THR A 574 19.93 15.62 -13.01
CA THR A 574 19.70 16.69 -12.05
C THR A 574 20.35 17.99 -12.53
N ASP A 575 20.00 19.11 -11.89
CA ASP A 575 20.65 20.40 -12.16
C ASP A 575 22.03 20.57 -11.47
N GLU A 576 22.53 19.54 -10.77
CA GLU A 576 23.88 19.56 -10.19
C GLU A 576 24.96 19.47 -11.27
N LYS A 577 26.04 20.21 -11.11
CA LYS A 577 27.18 20.22 -12.06
C LYS A 577 28.09 18.98 -11.95
N ASN A 578 27.98 18.21 -10.87
CA ASN A 578 28.85 17.07 -10.61
C ASN A 578 28.09 15.76 -10.86
N ASP A 579 28.71 14.87 -11.62
CA ASP A 579 28.11 13.59 -12.02
C ASP A 579 28.40 12.46 -11.02
N HIS A 580 29.28 12.71 -10.03
CA HIS A 580 29.73 11.70 -9.09
C HIS A 580 28.77 11.45 -7.93
N ASP A 581 28.81 10.23 -7.41
CA ASP A 581 28.10 9.82 -6.20
C ASP A 581 28.89 10.21 -4.94
N THR A 582 28.36 11.18 -4.19
CA THR A 582 28.93 11.55 -2.87
C THR A 582 28.21 10.88 -1.70
N ILE A 583 27.08 10.20 -1.97
CA ILE A 583 26.25 9.52 -0.95
C ILE A 583 26.67 8.05 -0.83
N GLY A 584 27.00 7.40 -1.95
CA GLY A 584 27.51 6.03 -2.00
C GLY A 584 26.42 4.96 -2.07
N HIS A 585 25.14 5.35 -2.17
CA HIS A 585 24.03 4.40 -2.30
C HIS A 585 24.01 3.79 -3.71
N GLY A 586 24.02 4.64 -4.76
CA GLY A 586 24.06 4.21 -6.14
C GLY A 586 25.25 3.32 -6.48
N LEU A 587 26.45 3.67 -5.99
CA LEU A 587 27.65 2.84 -6.12
C LEU A 587 27.48 1.45 -5.49
N PHE A 588 26.86 1.37 -4.31
CA PHE A 588 26.62 0.09 -3.64
C PHE A 588 25.63 -0.78 -4.42
N VAL A 589 24.52 -0.17 -4.87
CA VAL A 589 23.47 -0.81 -5.68
C VAL A 589 24.05 -1.35 -6.99
N ALA A 590 24.80 -0.53 -7.72
CA ALA A 590 25.50 -0.94 -8.94
C ALA A 590 26.48 -2.10 -8.64
N GLY A 591 27.14 -2.08 -7.48
CA GLY A 591 28.10 -3.10 -7.06
C GLY A 591 27.47 -4.46 -6.88
N VAL A 592 26.32 -4.52 -6.21
CA VAL A 592 25.55 -5.76 -6.02
C VAL A 592 25.13 -6.38 -7.36
N ILE A 593 24.82 -5.54 -8.36
CA ILE A 593 24.47 -6.00 -9.70
C ILE A 593 25.70 -6.52 -10.45
N GLY A 594 26.73 -5.69 -10.62
CA GLY A 594 27.75 -5.91 -11.66
C GLY A 594 29.20 -5.65 -11.27
N SER A 595 29.55 -5.59 -9.98
CA SER A 595 30.97 -5.48 -9.57
C SER A 595 31.77 -6.74 -9.98
N ASN A 596 33.02 -6.54 -10.44
CA ASN A 596 33.91 -7.62 -10.89
C ASN A 596 35.20 -7.76 -10.04
N SER A 597 35.32 -7.06 -8.91
CA SER A 597 36.44 -7.23 -7.97
C SER A 597 35.93 -7.33 -6.53
N GLU A 598 36.82 -7.36 -5.52
CA GLU A 598 36.67 -7.66 -4.07
C GLU A 598 35.27 -8.02 -3.51
N CYS A 599 34.23 -7.22 -3.78
CA CYS A 599 32.82 -7.54 -3.56
C CYS A 599 32.13 -7.87 -4.90
N LEU A 600 32.17 -9.13 -5.33
CA LEU A 600 31.59 -9.55 -6.61
C LEU A 600 30.06 -9.37 -6.64
N GLY A 601 29.59 -8.70 -7.68
CA GLY A 601 28.17 -8.63 -8.02
C GLY A 601 27.67 -9.94 -8.63
N ILE A 602 26.37 -10.03 -8.87
CA ILE A 602 25.73 -11.27 -9.38
C ILE A 602 25.97 -11.45 -10.88
N ALA A 603 25.97 -10.37 -11.65
CA ALA A 603 26.19 -10.33 -13.10
C ALA A 603 27.40 -9.44 -13.43
N PRO A 604 28.64 -9.88 -13.12
CA PRO A 604 29.85 -9.06 -13.23
C PRO A 604 30.22 -8.60 -14.65
N GLU A 605 29.64 -9.21 -15.69
CA GLU A 605 29.85 -8.83 -17.10
C GLU A 605 28.64 -8.09 -17.71
N ALA A 606 27.65 -7.70 -16.89
CA ALA A 606 26.57 -6.83 -17.34
C ALA A 606 27.09 -5.42 -17.63
N GLN A 607 26.52 -4.77 -18.65
CA GLN A 607 26.85 -3.40 -19.02
C GLN A 607 25.97 -2.44 -18.20
N LEU A 608 26.60 -1.69 -17.30
CA LEU A 608 25.88 -0.79 -16.40
C LEU A 608 25.69 0.61 -17.03
N HIS A 609 24.45 1.08 -17.01
CA HIS A 609 24.06 2.46 -17.34
C HIS A 609 23.66 3.16 -16.04
N ILE A 610 24.45 4.13 -15.58
CA ILE A 610 24.24 4.77 -14.29
C ILE A 610 23.55 6.12 -14.50
N PHE A 611 22.29 6.21 -14.07
CA PHE A 611 21.48 7.42 -14.21
C PHE A 611 21.32 8.08 -12.84
N LYS A 612 22.02 9.20 -12.64
CA LYS A 612 21.88 10.02 -11.45
C LYS A 612 20.58 10.82 -11.55
N VAL A 613 19.62 10.50 -10.69
CA VAL A 613 18.29 11.14 -10.64
C VAL A 613 18.00 11.83 -9.30
N PHE A 614 18.91 11.70 -8.33
CA PHE A 614 18.90 12.46 -7.08
C PHE A 614 20.12 13.34 -6.98
N THR A 615 19.89 14.56 -6.51
CA THR A 615 20.96 15.47 -6.07
C THR A 615 21.62 14.94 -4.80
N ASN A 616 22.78 15.50 -4.45
CA ASN A 616 23.45 15.18 -3.19
C ASN A 616 22.67 15.69 -1.96
N ASN A 617 21.76 16.65 -2.16
CA ASN A 617 20.78 17.08 -1.16
C ASN A 617 19.51 16.21 -1.15
N HIS A 618 19.52 15.07 -1.84
CA HIS A 618 18.43 14.09 -1.90
C HIS A 618 17.12 14.60 -2.53
N ILE A 619 17.20 15.68 -3.31
CA ILE A 619 16.08 16.22 -4.08
C ILE A 619 16.04 15.57 -5.46
N SER A 620 14.84 15.28 -5.94
CA SER A 620 14.52 14.88 -7.31
C SER A 620 13.23 15.56 -7.79
N TYR A 621 12.96 15.50 -9.09
CA TYR A 621 11.73 15.97 -9.70
C TYR A 621 11.14 14.88 -10.58
N THR A 622 9.81 14.83 -10.68
CA THR A 622 9.11 13.89 -11.58
C THR A 622 9.66 13.97 -13.00
N SER A 623 9.87 15.19 -13.51
CA SER A 623 10.38 15.43 -14.85
C SER A 623 11.76 14.81 -15.12
N TRP A 624 12.63 14.74 -14.11
CA TRP A 624 13.95 14.10 -14.24
C TRP A 624 13.82 12.58 -14.39
N PHE A 625 12.89 11.95 -13.67
CA PHE A 625 12.57 10.54 -13.88
C PHE A 625 12.01 10.30 -15.28
N LEU A 626 11.07 11.12 -15.75
CA LEU A 626 10.48 10.97 -17.09
C LEU A 626 11.53 11.06 -18.19
N ASP A 627 12.47 12.00 -18.09
CA ASP A 627 13.56 12.12 -19.06
C ASP A 627 14.54 10.95 -19.00
N ALA A 628 14.95 10.54 -17.80
CA ALA A 628 15.83 9.39 -17.62
C ALA A 628 15.18 8.09 -18.11
N PHE A 629 13.86 7.92 -17.92
CA PHE A 629 13.09 6.79 -18.44
C PHE A 629 13.00 6.82 -19.96
N ASN A 630 12.70 7.97 -20.57
CA ASN A 630 12.72 8.10 -22.02
C ASN A 630 14.11 7.78 -22.60
N TYR A 631 15.18 8.19 -21.91
CA TYR A 631 16.54 7.86 -22.33
C TYR A 631 16.86 6.37 -22.19
N ALA A 632 16.38 5.71 -21.14
CA ALA A 632 16.50 4.26 -20.97
C ALA A 632 15.89 3.50 -22.16
N ILE A 633 14.73 3.96 -22.65
CA ILE A 633 14.07 3.42 -23.84
C ILE A 633 14.94 3.63 -25.09
N VAL A 634 15.44 4.85 -25.30
CA VAL A 634 16.33 5.17 -26.44
C VAL A 634 17.59 4.29 -26.42
N LYS A 635 18.14 4.03 -25.23
CA LYS A 635 19.32 3.17 -25.03
C LYS A 635 19.03 1.68 -25.08
N LYS A 636 17.74 1.29 -25.16
CA LYS A 636 17.28 -0.10 -25.20
C LYS A 636 17.86 -0.92 -24.06
N VAL A 637 17.83 -0.36 -22.85
CA VAL A 637 18.27 -1.11 -21.66
C VAL A 637 17.34 -2.29 -21.44
N HIS A 638 17.87 -3.42 -20.96
CA HIS A 638 17.08 -4.63 -20.80
C HIS A 638 16.45 -4.72 -19.41
N VAL A 639 17.20 -4.28 -18.39
CA VAL A 639 16.79 -4.31 -16.99
C VAL A 639 16.96 -2.92 -16.42
N LEU A 640 15.98 -2.47 -15.64
CA LEU A 640 16.04 -1.22 -14.90
C LEU A 640 15.83 -1.52 -13.42
N ASN A 641 16.75 -1.07 -12.58
CA ASN A 641 16.65 -1.20 -11.13
C ASN A 641 16.31 0.15 -10.48
N LEU A 642 15.19 0.18 -9.75
CA LEU A 642 14.77 1.26 -8.87
C LEU A 642 14.91 0.80 -7.41
N SER A 643 16.11 0.96 -6.85
CA SER A 643 16.41 0.71 -5.43
C SER A 643 15.85 1.78 -4.49
N ILE A 644 14.79 2.44 -4.92
CA ILE A 644 14.16 3.60 -4.34
C ILE A 644 12.65 3.39 -4.49
N GLY A 645 11.88 3.90 -3.53
CA GLY A 645 10.51 4.30 -3.81
C GLY A 645 10.51 5.40 -4.87
N GLY A 646 9.53 5.36 -5.76
CA GLY A 646 9.22 6.45 -6.68
C GLY A 646 8.41 7.55 -5.99
N PRO A 647 8.08 8.63 -6.71
CA PRO A 647 6.94 9.45 -6.32
C PRO A 647 5.70 8.58 -6.10
N ASP A 648 4.86 9.04 -5.20
CA ASP A 648 3.55 8.45 -4.91
C ASP A 648 2.77 8.13 -6.21
N PHE A 649 1.95 7.09 -6.20
CA PHE A 649 1.23 6.62 -7.40
C PHE A 649 0.22 7.64 -7.96
N MET A 650 -0.11 8.70 -7.21
CA MET A 650 -0.84 9.86 -7.72
C MET A 650 -0.02 10.76 -8.64
N ASP A 651 1.30 10.56 -8.70
CA ASP A 651 2.11 11.11 -9.78
C ASP A 651 1.88 10.30 -11.06
N GLN A 652 0.69 10.45 -11.63
CA GLN A 652 0.25 9.75 -12.84
C GLN A 652 1.26 9.79 -13.99
N PRO A 653 1.99 10.91 -14.26
CA PRO A 653 3.06 10.91 -15.25
C PRO A 653 4.12 9.85 -15.01
N PHE A 654 4.51 9.63 -13.74
CA PHE A 654 5.49 8.61 -13.38
C PHE A 654 4.97 7.20 -13.60
N ILE A 655 3.72 6.91 -13.20
CA ILE A 655 3.08 5.59 -13.40
C ILE A 655 2.89 5.28 -14.88
N ASP A 656 2.35 6.23 -15.65
CA ASP A 656 2.22 6.11 -17.10
C ASP A 656 3.57 5.75 -17.74
N LYS A 657 4.66 6.40 -17.27
CA LYS A 657 6.00 6.14 -17.77
C LYS A 657 6.54 4.77 -17.37
N VAL A 658 6.17 4.26 -16.18
CA VAL A 658 6.47 2.88 -15.77
C VAL A 658 5.83 1.87 -16.74
N TRP A 659 4.58 2.08 -17.14
CA TRP A 659 3.93 1.24 -18.16
C TRP A 659 4.57 1.40 -19.54
N ASP A 660 4.96 2.61 -19.93
CA ASP A 660 5.68 2.83 -21.19
C ASP A 660 7.01 2.07 -21.21
N LEU A 661 7.78 2.08 -20.11
CA LEU A 661 9.03 1.33 -19.99
C LEU A 661 8.80 -0.18 -20.19
N THR A 662 7.85 -0.76 -19.46
CA THR A 662 7.60 -2.20 -19.55
C THR A 662 7.05 -2.57 -20.92
N SER A 663 6.21 -1.73 -21.54
CA SER A 663 5.75 -1.94 -22.93
C SER A 663 6.89 -1.98 -23.95
N ASN A 664 7.99 -1.28 -23.69
CA ASN A 664 9.24 -1.33 -24.47
C ASN A 664 10.15 -2.52 -24.10
N SER A 665 9.58 -3.55 -23.47
CA SER A 665 10.28 -4.77 -23.03
C SER A 665 11.37 -4.56 -21.97
N ILE A 666 11.34 -3.44 -21.25
CA ILE A 666 12.29 -3.17 -20.16
C ILE A 666 11.78 -3.86 -18.89
N ILE A 667 12.60 -4.72 -18.31
CA ILE A 667 12.27 -5.44 -17.06
C ILE A 667 12.54 -4.52 -15.88
N LEU A 668 11.48 -4.07 -15.21
CA LEU A 668 11.58 -3.18 -14.06
C LEU A 668 11.63 -3.96 -12.74
N VAL A 669 12.66 -3.73 -11.95
CA VAL A 669 12.86 -4.31 -10.62
C VAL A 669 12.90 -3.17 -9.60
N SER A 670 12.08 -3.26 -8.55
CA SER A 670 11.98 -2.19 -7.56
C SER A 670 11.87 -2.72 -6.13
N ALA A 671 12.42 -1.96 -5.19
CA ALA A 671 12.38 -2.25 -3.76
C ALA A 671 10.97 -2.02 -3.19
N ILE A 672 10.44 -2.95 -2.39
CA ILE A 672 9.06 -2.87 -1.88
C ILE A 672 8.84 -1.80 -0.79
N GLY A 673 9.91 -1.27 -0.19
CA GLY A 673 9.84 -0.31 0.93
C GLY A 673 10.54 -0.81 2.20
N ASN A 674 10.85 0.10 3.14
CA ASN A 674 11.58 -0.20 4.38
C ASN A 674 10.77 0.11 5.66
N ASP A 675 9.46 0.30 5.53
CA ASP A 675 8.57 0.76 6.61
C ASP A 675 7.91 -0.41 7.37
N GLY A 676 8.44 -1.62 7.20
CA GLY A 676 8.04 -2.79 7.98
C GLY A 676 8.41 -2.67 9.47
N PRO A 677 7.85 -3.53 10.35
CA PRO A 677 7.09 -4.73 10.05
C PRO A 677 5.57 -4.50 9.94
N LEU A 678 5.12 -3.24 9.98
CA LEU A 678 3.71 -2.89 9.83
C LEU A 678 3.20 -3.31 8.43
N TYR A 679 1.94 -3.71 8.36
CA TYR A 679 1.27 -4.10 7.12
C TYR A 679 0.63 -2.87 6.47
N GLY A 680 0.55 -2.86 5.14
CA GLY A 680 0.05 -1.70 4.38
C GLY A 680 1.13 -0.67 4.08
N THR A 681 2.40 -1.11 4.04
CA THR A 681 3.58 -0.25 3.96
C THR A 681 4.29 -0.33 2.60
N LEU A 682 3.59 -0.83 1.57
CA LEU A 682 4.18 -1.04 0.25
C LEU A 682 4.40 0.29 -0.46
N ASN A 683 5.54 0.42 -1.16
CA ASN A 683 5.88 1.63 -1.91
C ASN A 683 5.70 1.43 -3.42
N ASN A 684 5.31 2.52 -4.10
CA ASN A 684 5.29 2.60 -5.56
C ASN A 684 6.71 2.82 -6.12
N PRO A 685 7.08 2.30 -7.31
CA PRO A 685 6.31 1.47 -8.25
C PRO A 685 6.42 -0.04 -8.00
N ALA A 686 7.02 -0.48 -6.90
CA ALA A 686 7.18 -1.91 -6.61
C ALA A 686 5.85 -2.65 -6.44
N ASP A 687 4.78 -1.93 -6.11
CA ASP A 687 3.41 -2.43 -5.97
C ASP A 687 2.67 -2.61 -7.32
N GLN A 688 3.22 -2.13 -8.43
CA GLN A 688 2.62 -2.23 -9.78
C GLN A 688 2.67 -3.66 -10.34
N MET A 689 1.70 -4.04 -11.18
CA MET A 689 1.55 -5.40 -11.69
C MET A 689 2.70 -5.85 -12.61
N ASP A 690 3.20 -4.99 -13.48
CA ASP A 690 4.33 -5.32 -14.39
C ASP A 690 5.71 -5.20 -13.74
N VAL A 691 5.78 -4.64 -12.53
CA VAL A 691 7.04 -4.43 -11.81
C VAL A 691 7.34 -5.62 -10.92
N ILE A 692 8.60 -6.04 -10.88
CA ILE A 692 9.07 -7.05 -9.94
C ILE A 692 9.38 -6.35 -8.61
N GLY A 693 8.41 -6.39 -7.69
CA GLY A 693 8.52 -5.84 -6.35
C GLY A 693 9.26 -6.79 -5.41
N VAL A 694 10.35 -6.33 -4.82
CA VAL A 694 11.30 -7.16 -4.07
C VAL A 694 11.32 -6.82 -2.59
N GLY A 695 10.97 -7.80 -1.75
CA GLY A 695 11.15 -7.73 -0.31
C GLY A 695 12.49 -8.30 0.17
N SER A 696 12.79 -8.09 1.45
CA SER A 696 14.09 -8.45 2.06
C SER A 696 13.96 -9.58 3.09
N ILE A 697 14.92 -10.50 3.07
CA ILE A 697 15.14 -11.53 4.10
C ILE A 697 16.53 -11.43 4.73
N THR A 698 16.65 -12.00 5.93
CA THR A 698 17.89 -12.19 6.67
C THR A 698 18.66 -13.42 6.20
N ILE A 699 19.87 -13.61 6.72
CA ILE A 699 20.70 -14.79 6.43
C ILE A 699 20.03 -16.11 6.84
N ASP A 700 19.16 -16.07 7.84
CA ASP A 700 18.44 -17.22 8.40
C ASP A 700 17.13 -17.53 7.66
N ASP A 701 16.92 -16.93 6.48
CA ASP A 701 15.70 -17.04 5.67
C ASP A 701 14.43 -16.58 6.41
N ALA A 702 14.56 -15.59 7.30
CA ALA A 702 13.44 -14.89 7.92
C ALA A 702 13.17 -13.55 7.21
N ILE A 703 11.91 -13.10 7.17
CA ILE A 703 11.56 -11.79 6.61
C ILE A 703 12.25 -10.70 7.44
N SER A 704 13.02 -9.83 6.78
CA SER A 704 13.70 -8.72 7.44
C SER A 704 12.66 -7.82 8.12
N ARG A 705 12.89 -7.40 9.36
CA ARG A 705 11.92 -6.61 10.13
C ARG A 705 11.49 -5.33 9.42
N PHE A 706 12.44 -4.61 8.82
CA PHE A 706 12.20 -3.40 8.03
C PHE A 706 11.49 -3.66 6.68
N SER A 707 11.45 -4.90 6.16
CA SER A 707 10.83 -5.13 4.85
C SER A 707 9.35 -4.78 4.89
N SER A 708 8.94 -3.82 4.07
CA SER A 708 7.54 -3.50 3.83
C SER A 708 6.78 -4.72 3.35
N ARG A 709 5.49 -4.79 3.71
CA ARG A 709 4.61 -5.95 3.53
C ARG A 709 3.14 -5.56 3.57
N GLY A 710 2.28 -6.43 3.08
CA GLY A 710 0.83 -6.24 3.07
C GLY A 710 0.22 -6.34 1.68
N MET A 711 -1.07 -6.09 1.62
CA MET A 711 -1.80 -5.91 0.37
C MET A 711 -1.43 -4.59 -0.31
N THR A 712 -1.62 -4.48 -1.61
CA THR A 712 -1.64 -3.19 -2.30
C THR A 712 -2.71 -2.26 -1.74
N ILE A 713 -2.27 -1.09 -1.32
CA ILE A 713 -3.08 -0.14 -0.56
C ILE A 713 -4.08 0.64 -1.41
N TRP A 714 -3.78 0.89 -2.69
CA TRP A 714 -4.70 1.56 -3.61
C TRP A 714 -5.94 0.74 -4.02
N GLU A 715 -5.94 -0.58 -3.76
CA GLU A 715 -7.11 -1.45 -3.98
C GLU A 715 -7.97 -1.62 -2.72
N LEU A 716 -7.48 -1.21 -1.54
CA LEU A 716 -8.17 -1.39 -0.26
C LEU A 716 -9.51 -0.66 -0.13
N PRO A 717 -9.76 0.50 -0.77
CA PRO A 717 -11.10 1.10 -0.77
C PRO A 717 -12.18 0.18 -1.36
N ALA A 718 -11.80 -0.74 -2.26
CA ALA A 718 -12.69 -1.75 -2.81
C ALA A 718 -12.81 -3.02 -1.91
N GLY A 719 -12.11 -3.04 -0.77
CA GLY A 719 -12.21 -4.02 0.30
C GLY A 719 -11.01 -4.95 0.46
N TYR A 720 -10.24 -5.25 -0.60
CA TYR A 720 -9.06 -6.11 -0.52
C TYR A 720 -8.06 -5.75 -1.61
N GLY A 721 -6.76 -5.80 -1.28
CA GLY A 721 -5.68 -5.60 -2.25
C GLY A 721 -5.01 -6.90 -2.69
N ARG A 722 -4.16 -6.80 -3.70
CA ARG A 722 -3.43 -7.93 -4.29
C ARG A 722 -2.15 -8.29 -3.54
N MET A 723 -1.67 -9.50 -3.83
CA MET A 723 -0.44 -10.08 -3.28
C MET A 723 0.81 -9.31 -3.72
N LYS A 724 1.51 -8.71 -2.75
CA LYS A 724 2.86 -8.13 -2.86
C LYS A 724 3.62 -8.36 -1.54
N PRO A 725 4.97 -8.33 -1.51
CA PRO A 725 5.91 -8.29 -2.65
C PRO A 725 5.73 -9.48 -3.60
N ASP A 726 6.34 -9.44 -4.79
CA ASP A 726 6.29 -10.57 -5.72
C ASP A 726 7.16 -11.74 -5.22
N LEU A 727 8.35 -11.42 -4.69
CA LEU A 727 9.28 -12.37 -4.10
C LEU A 727 10.21 -11.67 -3.09
N VAL A 728 10.97 -12.46 -2.34
CA VAL A 728 11.97 -11.95 -1.40
C VAL A 728 13.38 -12.47 -1.70
N THR A 729 14.40 -11.72 -1.31
CA THR A 729 15.80 -12.18 -1.37
C THR A 729 16.62 -11.53 -0.25
N TYR A 730 17.87 -11.95 -0.10
CA TYR A 730 18.75 -11.39 0.93
C TYR A 730 18.93 -9.89 0.75
N GLY A 731 18.56 -9.14 1.79
CA GLY A 731 18.73 -7.69 1.84
C GLY A 731 19.18 -7.20 3.22
N SER A 732 19.59 -8.09 4.12
CA SER A 732 20.17 -7.77 5.41
C SER A 732 21.64 -8.20 5.44
N LEU A 733 22.51 -7.34 5.97
CA LEU A 733 23.96 -7.60 6.10
C LEU A 733 24.63 -8.00 4.78
N VAL A 734 24.23 -7.35 3.68
CA VAL A 734 24.77 -7.62 2.35
C VAL A 734 26.04 -6.81 2.15
N ARG A 735 27.11 -7.49 1.72
CA ARG A 735 28.40 -6.87 1.41
C ARG A 735 28.42 -6.36 -0.04
N GLY A 736 28.76 -5.09 -0.25
CA GLY A 736 28.83 -4.44 -1.56
C GLY A 736 29.88 -3.34 -1.61
N SER A 737 30.00 -2.65 -2.76
CA SER A 737 31.05 -1.64 -3.00
C SER A 737 30.93 -0.43 -2.06
N ASN A 738 32.06 0.05 -1.54
CA ASN A 738 32.17 1.28 -0.77
C ASN A 738 32.60 2.47 -1.65
N LEU A 739 32.41 3.71 -1.19
CA LEU A 739 32.61 4.96 -1.96
C LEU A 739 33.99 5.10 -2.62
N VAL A 740 35.05 4.83 -1.86
CA VAL A 740 36.44 5.07 -2.31
C VAL A 740 37.10 3.76 -2.76
N SER A 741 37.07 2.76 -1.90
CA SER A 741 37.63 1.43 -2.16
C SER A 741 37.09 0.42 -1.15
N GLY A 742 37.23 -0.87 -1.49
CA GLY A 742 36.82 -1.97 -0.62
C GLY A 742 35.30 -2.13 -0.51
N CYS A 743 34.87 -2.90 0.47
CA CYS A 743 33.47 -3.25 0.67
C CYS A 743 32.87 -2.59 1.91
N LYS A 744 31.58 -2.24 1.83
CA LYS A 744 30.74 -1.89 2.98
C LYS A 744 29.57 -2.87 3.09
N VAL A 745 28.86 -2.81 4.21
CA VAL A 745 27.74 -3.72 4.52
C VAL A 745 26.51 -2.88 4.79
N LEU A 746 25.43 -3.15 4.06
CA LEU A 746 24.17 -2.43 4.20
C LEU A 746 22.99 -3.41 4.31
N SER A 747 21.94 -2.93 4.97
CA SER A 747 20.63 -3.60 5.05
C SER A 747 19.53 -2.69 4.51
N GLY A 748 18.63 -3.23 3.69
CA GLY A 748 17.47 -2.54 3.12
C GLY A 748 16.82 -3.33 1.97
N THR A 749 15.57 -3.05 1.63
CA THR A 749 14.95 -3.56 0.39
C THR A 749 15.58 -2.90 -0.85
N SER A 750 16.12 -1.69 -0.70
CA SER A 750 17.02 -1.04 -1.68
C SER A 750 18.28 -1.86 -1.99
N VAL A 751 18.66 -2.76 -1.08
CA VAL A 751 19.74 -3.73 -1.25
C VAL A 751 19.26 -5.06 -1.82
N ALA A 752 18.02 -5.47 -1.52
CA ALA A 752 17.41 -6.69 -2.07
C ALA A 752 17.02 -6.53 -3.57
N SER A 753 16.50 -5.38 -3.98
CA SER A 753 16.16 -5.08 -5.39
C SER A 753 17.33 -5.33 -6.37
N PRO A 754 18.55 -4.81 -6.16
CA PRO A 754 19.66 -5.01 -7.09
C PRO A 754 20.16 -6.46 -7.10
N VAL A 755 19.90 -7.24 -6.05
CA VAL A 755 20.15 -8.68 -6.05
C VAL A 755 19.27 -9.37 -7.10
N VAL A 756 18.00 -9.00 -7.17
CA VAL A 756 17.07 -9.53 -8.19
C VAL A 756 17.43 -8.97 -9.57
N ALA A 757 17.76 -7.68 -9.70
CA ALA A 757 18.17 -7.10 -10.98
C ALA A 757 19.43 -7.79 -11.55
N GLY A 758 20.43 -8.06 -10.71
CA GLY A 758 21.60 -8.84 -11.08
C GLY A 758 21.26 -10.29 -11.44
N ALA A 759 20.35 -10.94 -10.71
CA ALA A 759 19.86 -12.27 -11.06
C ALA A 759 19.13 -12.30 -12.42
N VAL A 760 18.29 -11.31 -12.70
CA VAL A 760 17.61 -11.14 -14.00
C VAL A 760 18.64 -10.96 -15.11
N ALA A 761 19.65 -10.10 -14.93
CA ALA A 761 20.70 -9.90 -15.93
C ALA A 761 21.51 -11.18 -16.19
N LEU A 762 21.84 -11.92 -15.12
CA LEU A 762 22.53 -13.20 -15.23
C LEU A 762 21.68 -14.25 -15.97
N LEU A 763 20.39 -14.37 -15.64
CA LEU A 763 19.45 -15.28 -16.28
C LEU A 763 19.21 -14.92 -17.76
N ALA A 764 18.95 -13.65 -18.05
CA ALA A 764 18.74 -13.14 -19.40
C ALA A 764 19.95 -13.42 -20.30
N SER A 765 21.17 -13.24 -19.78
CA SER A 765 22.41 -13.56 -20.53
C SER A 765 22.51 -15.02 -20.97
N SER A 766 21.80 -15.93 -20.30
CA SER A 766 21.81 -17.36 -20.67
C SER A 766 20.98 -17.70 -21.91
N VAL A 767 19.95 -16.92 -22.21
CA VAL A 767 19.02 -17.17 -23.31
C VAL A 767 19.11 -16.13 -24.44
N LEU A 768 19.82 -15.01 -24.21
CA LEU A 768 19.95 -13.89 -25.15
C LEU A 768 20.29 -14.30 -26.58
N HIS A 769 21.30 -15.17 -26.77
CA HIS A 769 21.75 -15.60 -28.11
C HIS A 769 20.92 -16.73 -28.73
N ARG A 770 20.11 -17.44 -27.93
CA ARG A 770 19.34 -18.61 -28.39
C ARG A 770 17.92 -18.23 -28.76
N THR A 771 17.28 -17.42 -27.92
CA THR A 771 15.85 -17.10 -28.01
C THR A 771 15.58 -15.68 -27.48
N PRO A 772 16.06 -14.63 -28.18
CA PRO A 772 15.93 -13.25 -27.71
C PRO A 772 14.48 -12.81 -27.50
N ASN A 773 13.54 -13.35 -28.29
CA ASN A 773 12.11 -13.04 -28.19
C ASN A 773 11.44 -13.52 -26.89
N ILE A 774 12.13 -14.35 -26.10
CA ILE A 774 11.65 -14.83 -24.79
C ILE A 774 11.97 -13.83 -23.69
N ILE A 775 12.92 -12.91 -23.85
CA ILE A 775 13.30 -11.96 -22.80
C ILE A 775 12.30 -10.79 -22.81
N ASN A 776 11.34 -10.81 -21.90
CA ASN A 776 10.39 -9.71 -21.68
C ASN A 776 9.99 -9.61 -20.19
N PRO A 777 9.31 -8.53 -19.76
CA PRO A 777 8.90 -8.34 -18.36
C PRO A 777 8.10 -9.51 -17.76
N ALA A 778 7.07 -9.99 -18.47
CA ALA A 778 6.23 -11.09 -17.97
C ALA A 778 7.00 -12.41 -17.86
N SER A 779 7.67 -12.86 -18.92
CA SER A 779 8.42 -14.14 -18.93
C SER A 779 9.46 -14.25 -17.81
N LEU A 780 10.24 -13.19 -17.56
CA LEU A 780 11.22 -13.16 -16.48
C LEU A 780 10.52 -13.14 -15.13
N LYS A 781 9.46 -12.33 -14.96
CA LYS A 781 8.66 -12.32 -13.74
C LYS A 781 8.06 -13.71 -13.46
N GLN A 782 7.39 -14.32 -14.42
CA GLN A 782 6.82 -15.67 -14.34
C GLN A 782 7.86 -16.72 -13.96
N THR A 783 9.05 -16.66 -14.58
CA THR A 783 10.14 -17.58 -14.28
C THR A 783 10.62 -17.43 -12.83
N LEU A 784 10.81 -16.19 -12.37
CA LEU A 784 11.23 -15.92 -10.99
C LEU A 784 10.17 -16.41 -9.99
N LEU A 785 8.89 -16.07 -10.21
CA LEU A 785 7.79 -16.46 -9.34
C LEU A 785 7.63 -17.99 -9.27
N ALA A 786 7.59 -18.68 -10.42
CA ALA A 786 7.47 -20.14 -10.49
C ALA A 786 8.68 -20.89 -9.90
N SER A 787 9.83 -20.22 -9.81
CA SER A 787 11.05 -20.79 -9.23
C SER A 787 11.20 -20.53 -7.72
N ALA A 788 10.47 -19.57 -7.17
CA ALA A 788 10.64 -19.11 -5.80
C ALA A 788 10.44 -20.23 -4.78
N GLN A 789 11.19 -20.16 -3.68
CA GLN A 789 11.16 -21.13 -2.60
C GLN A 789 10.45 -20.54 -1.39
N ARG A 790 9.30 -21.14 -1.01
CA ARG A 790 8.54 -20.69 0.15
C ARG A 790 9.32 -20.79 1.47
N ILE A 791 9.10 -19.77 2.28
CA ILE A 791 9.50 -19.64 3.69
C ILE A 791 8.32 -20.07 4.54
N ARG A 792 8.52 -21.05 5.42
CA ARG A 792 7.43 -21.77 6.12
C ARG A 792 6.61 -20.92 7.08
N HIS A 793 7.19 -19.88 7.65
CA HIS A 793 6.59 -19.09 8.73
C HIS A 793 6.21 -17.66 8.31
N ALA A 794 6.16 -17.40 7.01
CA ALA A 794 5.73 -16.13 6.45
C ALA A 794 4.46 -16.33 5.64
N ASN A 795 3.58 -15.32 5.59
CA ASN A 795 2.42 -15.36 4.69
C ASN A 795 2.72 -14.76 3.32
N MET A 796 1.80 -14.91 2.37
CA MET A 796 1.99 -14.44 0.99
C MET A 796 2.17 -12.92 0.86
N PHE A 797 1.63 -12.14 1.81
CA PHE A 797 1.80 -10.68 1.85
C PHE A 797 3.12 -10.23 2.49
N GLU A 798 3.92 -11.16 3.01
CA GLU A 798 5.27 -10.88 3.52
C GLU A 798 6.34 -11.38 2.55
N GLN A 799 6.13 -12.56 1.97
CA GLN A 799 7.14 -13.26 1.20
C GLN A 799 6.88 -13.29 -0.32
N GLY A 800 5.68 -12.91 -0.76
CA GLY A 800 5.24 -13.18 -2.12
C GLY A 800 5.25 -14.68 -2.42
N HIS A 801 5.81 -15.05 -3.58
CA HIS A 801 6.00 -16.47 -3.94
C HIS A 801 7.14 -17.14 -3.16
N GLY A 802 7.91 -16.36 -2.38
CA GLY A 802 8.99 -16.83 -1.52
C GLY A 802 10.37 -16.32 -1.95
N LYS A 803 11.40 -16.98 -1.45
CA LYS A 803 12.80 -16.65 -1.67
C LYS A 803 13.25 -16.93 -3.10
N LEU A 804 14.00 -16.01 -3.69
CA LEU A 804 14.66 -16.17 -5.00
C LEU A 804 15.48 -17.48 -5.08
N ASN A 805 15.22 -18.30 -6.09
CA ASN A 805 16.00 -19.50 -6.40
C ASN A 805 16.60 -19.44 -7.80
N LEU A 806 17.82 -18.90 -7.89
CA LEU A 806 18.51 -18.61 -9.15
C LEU A 806 18.67 -19.85 -10.06
N LEU A 807 19.04 -21.00 -9.51
CA LEU A 807 19.26 -22.22 -10.31
C LEU A 807 17.97 -22.83 -10.82
N ARG A 808 16.89 -22.77 -10.04
CA ARG A 808 15.57 -23.22 -10.49
C ARG A 808 15.04 -22.28 -11.57
N ALA A 809 15.19 -20.97 -11.39
CA ALA A 809 14.85 -19.97 -12.40
C ALA A 809 15.59 -20.23 -13.72
N PHE A 810 16.89 -20.50 -13.68
CA PHE A 810 17.69 -20.83 -14.86
C PHE A 810 17.14 -22.05 -15.60
N ARG A 811 16.76 -23.12 -14.90
CA ARG A 811 16.21 -24.33 -15.54
C ARG A 811 14.86 -24.04 -16.21
N ILE A 812 13.98 -23.32 -15.52
CA ILE A 812 12.67 -22.93 -16.05
C ILE A 812 12.85 -22.04 -17.28
N LEU A 813 13.70 -21.01 -17.21
CA LEU A 813 13.91 -20.06 -18.31
C LEU A 813 14.46 -20.73 -19.57
N ASN A 814 15.38 -21.70 -19.42
CA ASN A 814 15.93 -22.44 -20.56
C ASN A 814 14.89 -23.34 -21.27
N GLN A 815 13.80 -23.69 -20.60
CA GLN A 815 12.71 -24.52 -21.13
C GLN A 815 11.43 -23.71 -21.33
N TYR A 816 11.51 -22.39 -21.15
CA TYR A 816 10.34 -21.54 -21.11
C TYR A 816 9.70 -21.45 -22.50
N VAL A 817 8.39 -21.64 -22.53
CA VAL A 817 7.55 -21.40 -23.69
C VAL A 817 6.66 -20.21 -23.35
N PRO A 818 6.56 -19.19 -24.22
CA PRO A 818 5.66 -18.06 -24.01
C PRO A 818 4.25 -18.52 -23.67
N GLN A 819 3.76 -18.14 -22.49
CA GLN A 819 2.46 -18.54 -21.95
C GLN A 819 1.94 -17.48 -20.98
N ALA A 820 0.65 -17.53 -20.70
CA ALA A 820 0.10 -16.77 -19.59
C ALA A 820 0.23 -17.54 -18.26
N SER A 821 0.12 -16.85 -17.13
CA SER A 821 0.06 -17.48 -15.81
C SER A 821 -0.67 -16.59 -14.80
N LEU A 822 -1.01 -17.16 -13.64
CA LEU A 822 -1.69 -16.47 -12.56
C LEU A 822 -0.78 -16.30 -11.33
N SER A 823 -0.93 -15.17 -10.64
CA SER A 823 -0.25 -14.87 -9.39
C SER A 823 -1.25 -14.31 -8.37
N PRO A 824 -1.61 -15.06 -7.31
CA PRO A 824 -1.16 -16.43 -7.00
C PRO A 824 -1.66 -17.46 -8.03
N SER A 825 -1.00 -18.61 -8.12
CA SER A 825 -1.34 -19.68 -9.07
C SER A 825 -2.49 -20.59 -8.63
N TYR A 826 -2.97 -20.43 -7.40
CA TYR A 826 -4.12 -21.10 -6.82
C TYR A 826 -4.64 -20.28 -5.63
N ILE A 827 -5.81 -20.63 -5.10
CA ILE A 827 -6.40 -20.05 -3.90
C ILE A 827 -6.74 -21.18 -2.93
N ASP A 828 -6.13 -21.19 -1.73
CA ASP A 828 -6.43 -22.20 -0.72
C ASP A 828 -6.59 -21.58 0.68
N PHE A 829 -7.84 -21.37 1.10
CA PHE A 829 -8.16 -20.84 2.43
C PHE A 829 -7.94 -21.88 3.55
N THR A 830 -7.48 -23.09 3.23
CA THR A 830 -7.10 -24.09 4.25
C THR A 830 -5.61 -24.06 4.58
N GLU A 831 -4.80 -23.32 3.82
CA GLU A 831 -3.35 -23.23 4.01
C GLU A 831 -2.96 -21.99 4.85
N CYS A 832 -2.82 -22.19 6.17
CA CYS A 832 -2.23 -21.19 7.07
C CYS A 832 -0.75 -21.50 7.40
N PRO A 833 0.12 -20.48 7.53
CA PRO A 833 -0.19 -19.05 7.49
C PRO A 833 -0.16 -18.47 6.06
N TYR A 834 0.13 -19.26 5.02
CA TYR A 834 0.44 -18.72 3.69
C TYR A 834 -0.68 -17.84 3.10
N PHE A 835 -1.94 -18.28 3.18
CA PHE A 835 -3.12 -17.53 2.72
C PHE A 835 -3.76 -16.63 3.80
N TRP A 836 -3.01 -16.19 4.80
CA TRP A 836 -3.50 -15.14 5.69
C TRP A 836 -3.87 -13.87 4.87
N PRO A 837 -4.97 -13.15 5.18
CA PRO A 837 -5.92 -13.38 6.28
C PRO A 837 -7.00 -14.40 5.95
N TYR A 838 -7.20 -14.74 4.68
CA TYR A 838 -8.29 -15.59 4.19
C TYR A 838 -8.36 -16.95 4.88
N CYS A 839 -7.22 -17.52 5.26
CA CYS A 839 -7.18 -18.83 5.89
C CYS A 839 -7.66 -18.84 7.37
N LEU A 840 -7.71 -17.68 8.04
CA LEU A 840 -8.14 -17.57 9.44
C LEU A 840 -9.67 -17.51 9.62
N GLN A 841 -10.41 -17.22 8.54
CA GLN A 841 -11.86 -17.08 8.58
C GLN A 841 -12.51 -17.95 7.50
N PRO A 842 -13.29 -18.98 7.88
CA PRO A 842 -14.07 -19.74 6.91
C PRO A 842 -15.21 -18.90 6.33
N LEU A 843 -15.70 -19.30 5.15
CA LEU A 843 -16.85 -18.69 4.49
C LEU A 843 -18.17 -19.24 5.06
N TYR A 844 -19.24 -18.46 4.96
CA TYR A 844 -20.58 -18.87 5.35
C TYR A 844 -21.65 -18.07 4.61
N TYR A 845 -22.88 -18.59 4.58
CA TYR A 845 -24.01 -17.90 3.96
C TYR A 845 -24.31 -16.58 4.67
N SER A 846 -24.70 -15.56 3.89
CA SER A 846 -25.02 -14.18 4.30
C SER A 846 -23.83 -13.30 4.71
N ALA A 847 -22.59 -13.78 4.58
CA ALA A 847 -21.41 -12.93 4.71
C ALA A 847 -21.27 -11.96 3.52
N MET A 848 -20.63 -10.82 3.73
CA MET A 848 -20.12 -9.96 2.68
C MET A 848 -19.17 -10.75 1.78
N PRO A 849 -19.16 -10.47 0.47
CA PRO A 849 -18.28 -11.17 -0.45
C PRO A 849 -16.81 -10.96 -0.09
N ILE A 850 -16.04 -12.05 -0.04
CA ILE A 850 -14.58 -11.97 0.08
C ILE A 850 -14.00 -11.84 -1.32
N ILE A 851 -13.10 -10.87 -1.51
CA ILE A 851 -12.45 -10.61 -2.79
C ILE A 851 -10.99 -11.09 -2.73
N VAL A 852 -10.58 -11.84 -3.75
CA VAL A 852 -9.18 -12.20 -3.99
C VAL A 852 -8.75 -11.66 -5.34
N ASN A 853 -7.81 -10.71 -5.34
CA ASN A 853 -7.26 -10.13 -6.56
C ASN A 853 -6.07 -10.96 -7.06
N VAL A 854 -6.22 -11.50 -8.26
CA VAL A 854 -5.21 -12.32 -8.94
C VAL A 854 -4.61 -11.54 -10.10
N THR A 855 -3.29 -11.46 -10.15
CA THR A 855 -2.57 -10.88 -11.29
C THR A 855 -2.46 -11.89 -12.41
N ILE A 856 -2.89 -11.51 -13.60
CA ILE A 856 -2.67 -12.24 -14.85
C ILE A 856 -1.36 -11.73 -15.44
N LEU A 857 -0.41 -12.63 -15.71
CA LEU A 857 0.84 -12.32 -16.40
C LEU A 857 0.78 -12.92 -17.80
N ASN A 858 1.05 -12.12 -18.83
CA ASN A 858 1.03 -12.54 -20.22
C ASN A 858 2.45 -12.58 -20.79
N GLY A 859 3.07 -13.76 -20.85
CA GLY A 859 4.41 -13.92 -21.40
C GLY A 859 4.49 -14.04 -22.93
N MET A 860 3.35 -13.99 -23.63
CA MET A 860 3.23 -14.20 -25.08
C MET A 860 3.55 -12.94 -25.89
N ASP A 861 2.88 -11.82 -25.59
CA ASP A 861 3.11 -10.50 -26.21
C ASP A 861 2.72 -9.34 -25.28
N VAL A 862 3.05 -8.11 -25.66
CA VAL A 862 2.75 -6.84 -24.95
C VAL A 862 1.23 -6.59 -24.87
N VAL A 863 0.44 -7.29 -25.67
CA VAL A 863 -1.01 -7.20 -25.61
C VAL A 863 -1.58 -8.60 -25.52
N GLY A 864 -2.50 -8.79 -24.59
CA GLY A 864 -3.35 -9.98 -24.51
C GLY A 864 -4.81 -9.59 -24.40
N GLU A 865 -5.69 -10.49 -24.76
CA GLU A 865 -7.13 -10.37 -24.58
C GLU A 865 -7.65 -11.59 -23.83
N VAL A 866 -8.50 -11.35 -22.84
CA VAL A 866 -9.25 -12.40 -22.16
C VAL A 866 -10.42 -12.81 -23.05
N VAL A 867 -10.43 -14.06 -23.49
CA VAL A 867 -11.45 -14.58 -24.39
C VAL A 867 -12.54 -15.30 -23.62
N GLY A 868 -13.76 -14.79 -23.74
CA GLY A 868 -14.93 -15.28 -23.01
C GLY A 868 -14.91 -14.84 -21.54
N GLN A 869 -15.88 -15.36 -20.78
CA GLN A 869 -15.95 -15.11 -19.34
C GLN A 869 -15.25 -16.23 -18.57
N PRO A 870 -14.58 -15.93 -17.43
CA PRO A 870 -14.08 -16.94 -16.53
C PRO A 870 -15.20 -17.89 -16.09
N GLN A 871 -14.91 -19.20 -16.08
CA GLN A 871 -15.91 -20.21 -15.74
C GLN A 871 -15.51 -20.98 -14.49
N TRP A 872 -16.46 -21.12 -13.55
CA TRP A 872 -16.32 -21.96 -12.37
C TRP A 872 -16.69 -23.40 -12.67
N HIS A 873 -15.77 -24.33 -12.36
CA HIS A 873 -15.95 -25.76 -12.50
C HIS A 873 -15.92 -26.41 -11.10
N PRO A 874 -17.10 -26.69 -10.50
CA PRO A 874 -17.19 -27.36 -9.21
C PRO A 874 -16.67 -28.80 -9.32
N GLN A 875 -15.88 -29.26 -8.36
CA GLN A 875 -15.33 -30.62 -8.37
C GLN A 875 -16.36 -31.69 -7.98
N ASP A 876 -17.31 -31.34 -7.11
CA ASP A 876 -18.33 -32.23 -6.57
C ASP A 876 -19.69 -31.54 -6.40
N SER A 877 -20.73 -32.29 -6.04
CA SER A 877 -22.10 -31.76 -5.90
C SER A 877 -22.24 -30.73 -4.79
N TYR A 878 -21.32 -30.70 -3.82
CA TYR A 878 -21.31 -29.70 -2.76
C TYR A 878 -20.59 -28.42 -3.20
N ALA A 879 -19.63 -28.50 -4.13
CA ALA A 879 -18.92 -27.33 -4.66
C ALA A 879 -19.80 -26.29 -5.36
N GLN A 880 -21.03 -26.65 -5.76
CA GLN A 880 -22.03 -25.70 -6.26
C GLN A 880 -22.52 -24.70 -5.20
N TYR A 881 -22.23 -24.95 -3.91
CA TYR A 881 -22.57 -24.00 -2.84
C TYR A 881 -21.64 -22.78 -2.80
N LEU A 882 -20.47 -22.85 -3.44
CA LEU A 882 -19.61 -21.69 -3.64
C LEU A 882 -20.05 -20.96 -4.91
N GLU A 883 -20.51 -19.74 -4.74
CA GLU A 883 -20.85 -18.84 -5.82
C GLU A 883 -19.69 -17.88 -6.07
N LEU A 884 -19.27 -17.80 -7.33
CA LEU A 884 -18.18 -16.93 -7.75
C LEU A 884 -18.72 -15.87 -8.71
N SER A 885 -18.31 -14.63 -8.48
CA SER A 885 -18.46 -13.52 -9.41
C SER A 885 -17.09 -12.98 -9.80
N PHE A 886 -16.96 -12.53 -11.03
CA PHE A 886 -15.67 -12.16 -11.62
C PHE A 886 -15.71 -10.73 -12.14
N GLU A 887 -14.66 -9.99 -11.83
CA GLU A 887 -14.31 -8.74 -12.51
C GLU A 887 -12.88 -8.88 -13.05
N PHE A 888 -12.63 -8.51 -14.29
CA PHE A 888 -11.34 -8.74 -14.91
C PHE A 888 -11.05 -7.73 -16.03
N SER A 889 -9.76 -7.54 -16.30
CA SER A 889 -9.31 -6.75 -17.45
C SER A 889 -9.58 -7.50 -18.75
N SER A 890 -10.40 -6.94 -19.63
CA SER A 890 -10.65 -7.50 -20.97
C SER A 890 -9.38 -7.51 -21.82
N LYS A 891 -8.58 -6.44 -21.73
CA LYS A 891 -7.26 -6.31 -22.36
C LYS A 891 -6.16 -6.30 -21.32
N LEU A 892 -5.12 -7.09 -21.58
CA LEU A 892 -3.88 -7.14 -20.81
C LEU A 892 -2.88 -6.21 -21.49
N TRP A 893 -2.46 -5.16 -20.81
CA TRP A 893 -1.46 -4.21 -21.29
C TRP A 893 -0.81 -3.50 -20.10
N PRO A 894 0.53 -3.32 -20.09
CA PRO A 894 1.49 -3.78 -21.10
C PRO A 894 1.87 -5.27 -21.06
N TRP A 895 1.87 -5.95 -19.91
CA TRP A 895 2.18 -7.39 -19.88
C TRP A 895 1.34 -8.14 -18.85
N SER A 896 0.44 -7.43 -18.18
CA SER A 896 -0.36 -7.95 -17.11
C SER A 896 -1.78 -7.40 -17.15
N GLY A 897 -2.63 -8.02 -16.37
CA GLY A 897 -3.97 -7.56 -16.06
C GLY A 897 -4.44 -8.20 -14.76
N TYR A 898 -5.72 -8.08 -14.47
CA TYR A 898 -6.28 -8.53 -13.19
C TYR A 898 -7.49 -9.43 -13.38
N LEU A 899 -7.68 -10.32 -12.42
CA LEU A 899 -8.88 -11.11 -12.20
C LEU A 899 -9.23 -11.00 -10.70
N ALA A 900 -10.26 -10.23 -10.39
CA ALA A 900 -10.87 -10.16 -9.07
C ALA A 900 -11.96 -11.22 -8.95
N ILE A 901 -11.85 -12.06 -7.92
CA ILE A 901 -12.80 -13.14 -7.66
C ILE A 901 -13.52 -12.82 -6.36
N SER A 902 -14.82 -12.54 -6.47
CA SER A 902 -15.71 -12.29 -5.34
C SER A 902 -16.47 -13.57 -5.01
N MET A 903 -16.30 -14.04 -3.77
CA MET A 903 -16.79 -15.33 -3.29
C MET A 903 -17.94 -15.16 -2.31
N THR A 904 -19.07 -15.81 -2.58
CA THR A 904 -20.24 -15.89 -1.69
C THR A 904 -20.70 -17.33 -1.54
N ILE A 905 -21.49 -17.60 -0.50
CA ILE A 905 -22.03 -18.94 -0.23
C ILE A 905 -23.53 -18.95 -0.54
N HIS A 906 -23.97 -19.95 -1.31
CA HIS A 906 -25.37 -20.15 -1.67
C HIS A 906 -26.23 -20.45 -0.44
N ARG A 907 -27.50 -19.99 -0.43
CA ARG A 907 -28.44 -20.12 0.70
C ARG A 907 -28.63 -21.56 1.23
N ASN A 908 -28.67 -22.54 0.33
CA ASN A 908 -28.81 -23.96 0.69
C ASN A 908 -27.66 -24.50 1.58
N ALA A 909 -26.55 -23.79 1.68
CA ALA A 909 -25.42 -24.15 2.54
C ALA A 909 -25.40 -23.41 3.88
N SER A 910 -26.52 -22.82 4.31
CA SER A 910 -26.61 -22.10 5.59
C SER A 910 -26.26 -22.94 6.82
N GLU A 911 -26.50 -24.26 6.75
CA GLU A 911 -26.21 -25.24 7.81
C GLU A 911 -25.08 -26.20 7.43
N PHE A 912 -24.43 -25.98 6.28
CA PHE A 912 -23.40 -26.89 5.78
C PHE A 912 -22.05 -26.59 6.45
N GLU A 913 -21.32 -27.65 6.81
CA GLU A 913 -19.92 -27.57 7.19
C GLU A 913 -19.09 -28.49 6.30
N GLY A 914 -18.00 -27.98 5.72
CA GLY A 914 -17.13 -28.78 4.88
C GLY A 914 -16.08 -27.97 4.15
N ILE A 915 -15.32 -28.66 3.30
CA ILE A 915 -14.34 -28.06 2.39
C ILE A 915 -14.87 -28.19 0.97
N ILE A 916 -14.92 -27.09 0.24
CA ILE A 916 -15.28 -27.05 -1.17
C ILE A 916 -14.01 -26.91 -2.02
N GLN A 917 -13.99 -27.64 -3.13
CA GLN A 917 -12.92 -27.63 -4.12
C GLN A 917 -13.48 -27.48 -5.54
N GLY A 918 -12.71 -26.83 -6.39
CA GLY A 918 -12.99 -26.72 -7.82
C GLY A 918 -11.93 -25.86 -8.48
N HIS A 919 -12.18 -25.41 -9.70
CA HIS A 919 -11.25 -24.54 -10.40
C HIS A 919 -11.96 -23.55 -11.31
N VAL A 920 -11.32 -22.40 -11.53
CA VAL A 920 -11.75 -21.41 -12.51
C VAL A 920 -10.90 -21.57 -13.77
N THR A 921 -11.53 -21.62 -14.95
CA THR A 921 -10.84 -21.61 -16.23
C THR A 921 -10.92 -20.25 -16.89
N LEU A 922 -9.81 -19.82 -17.50
CA LEU A 922 -9.68 -18.55 -18.23
C LEU A 922 -8.82 -18.79 -19.46
N THR A 923 -9.20 -18.23 -20.62
CA THR A 923 -8.37 -18.29 -21.83
C THR A 923 -7.84 -16.90 -22.15
N ILE A 924 -6.55 -16.82 -22.47
CA ILE A 924 -5.91 -15.60 -22.95
C ILE A 924 -5.39 -15.83 -24.35
N GLU A 925 -5.67 -14.86 -25.23
CA GLU A 925 -5.17 -14.84 -26.60
C GLU A 925 -4.27 -13.62 -26.81
N SER A 926 -3.18 -13.82 -27.55
CA SER A 926 -2.24 -12.77 -27.93
C SER A 926 -1.91 -12.85 -29.42
N PRO A 927 -1.65 -11.71 -30.07
CA PRO A 927 -1.16 -11.70 -31.45
C PRO A 927 0.16 -12.49 -31.58
N ALA A 928 0.36 -13.26 -32.64
CA ALA A 928 1.68 -13.84 -32.89
C ALA A 928 2.60 -12.85 -33.62
N LYS A 929 3.84 -12.74 -33.12
CA LYS A 929 4.87 -11.82 -33.66
C LYS A 929 5.30 -12.06 -35.12
N ASN A 930 5.01 -13.23 -35.71
CA ASN A 930 5.60 -13.66 -37.00
C ASN A 930 4.59 -14.05 -38.11
N SER A 931 3.29 -13.86 -37.91
CA SER A 931 2.29 -13.99 -38.98
C SER A 931 1.00 -13.32 -38.55
N GLU A 932 0.43 -12.46 -39.39
CA GLU A 932 -0.87 -11.81 -39.16
C GLU A 932 -2.04 -12.81 -38.97
N SER A 933 -1.81 -14.12 -39.19
CA SER A 933 -2.82 -15.18 -39.19
C SER A 933 -2.74 -16.21 -38.04
N LEU A 934 -1.77 -16.15 -37.13
CA LEU A 934 -1.68 -17.08 -36.00
C LEU A 934 -1.86 -16.31 -34.69
N VAL A 935 -2.79 -16.76 -33.85
CA VAL A 935 -3.03 -16.23 -32.50
C VAL A 935 -2.42 -17.21 -31.51
N GLN A 936 -1.61 -16.72 -30.57
CA GLN A 936 -1.13 -17.55 -29.46
C GLN A 936 -2.21 -17.62 -28.40
N ARG A 937 -2.50 -18.84 -27.93
CA ARG A 937 -3.55 -19.08 -26.94
C ARG A 937 -2.97 -19.79 -25.73
N SER A 938 -3.33 -19.32 -24.54
CA SER A 938 -2.96 -19.92 -23.27
C SER A 938 -4.22 -20.13 -22.43
N ASP A 939 -4.57 -21.38 -22.17
CA ASP A 939 -5.66 -21.74 -21.25
C ASP A 939 -5.09 -21.86 -19.82
N LEU A 940 -5.75 -21.19 -18.89
CA LEU A 940 -5.36 -21.11 -17.48
C LEU A 940 -6.39 -21.81 -16.60
N ILE A 941 -5.88 -22.46 -15.56
CA ILE A 941 -6.66 -23.15 -14.54
C ILE A 941 -6.23 -22.58 -13.19
N LEU A 942 -7.18 -22.03 -12.43
CA LEU A 942 -6.98 -21.54 -11.08
C LEU A 942 -7.71 -22.47 -10.10
N PRO A 943 -7.01 -23.37 -9.41
CA PRO A 943 -7.61 -24.18 -8.36
C PRO A 943 -8.06 -23.32 -7.18
N ILE A 944 -9.27 -23.58 -6.68
CA ILE A 944 -9.84 -22.90 -5.51
C ILE A 944 -10.25 -23.96 -4.48
N ARG A 945 -9.81 -23.76 -3.24
CA ARG A 945 -10.18 -24.57 -2.08
C ARG A 945 -10.55 -23.68 -0.90
N VAL A 946 -11.76 -23.83 -0.38
CA VAL A 946 -12.28 -23.01 0.72
C VAL A 946 -12.97 -23.85 1.78
N ARG A 947 -12.91 -23.41 3.04
CA ARG A 947 -13.68 -24.00 4.14
C ARG A 947 -14.97 -23.23 4.35
N ILE A 948 -16.08 -23.95 4.44
CA ILE A 948 -17.41 -23.40 4.73
C ILE A 948 -17.88 -23.91 6.09
N ILE A 949 -18.56 -23.04 6.82
CA ILE A 949 -19.22 -23.35 8.09
C ILE A 949 -20.69 -22.88 8.05
N PRO A 950 -21.53 -23.36 8.99
CA PRO A 950 -22.86 -22.81 9.21
C PRO A 950 -22.80 -21.32 9.55
N THR A 951 -23.85 -20.57 9.18
CA THR A 951 -23.92 -19.14 9.45
C THR A 951 -23.77 -18.87 10.97
N PRO A 952 -22.74 -18.09 11.40
CA PRO A 952 -22.56 -17.76 12.80
C PRO A 952 -23.73 -16.96 13.36
N ILE A 953 -23.94 -17.06 14.67
CA ILE A 953 -24.93 -16.25 15.37
C ILE A 953 -24.60 -14.77 15.20
N ARG A 954 -25.65 -13.95 15.06
CA ARG A 954 -25.55 -12.50 14.83
C ARG A 954 -24.59 -11.80 15.79
N SER A 955 -24.64 -12.11 17.09
CA SER A 955 -23.81 -11.48 18.13
C SER A 955 -22.30 -11.72 17.97
N HIS A 956 -21.89 -12.68 17.15
CA HIS A 956 -20.48 -12.97 16.84
C HIS A 956 -20.03 -12.36 15.51
N ARG A 957 -20.90 -11.66 14.79
CA ARG A 957 -20.61 -11.07 13.47
C ARG A 957 -20.41 -9.57 13.58
N ILE A 958 -19.23 -9.13 13.15
CA ILE A 958 -18.78 -7.74 13.14
C ILE A 958 -18.62 -7.31 11.68
N LEU A 959 -19.22 -6.18 11.33
CA LEU A 959 -19.00 -5.52 10.06
C LEU A 959 -18.00 -4.37 10.27
N TRP A 960 -16.87 -4.42 9.58
CA TRP A 960 -15.85 -3.36 9.55
C TRP A 960 -16.18 -2.39 8.42
N ASP A 961 -16.36 -1.12 8.74
CA ASP A 961 -16.52 -0.07 7.73
C ASP A 961 -15.18 0.26 7.09
N GLN A 962 -15.00 -0.09 5.81
CA GLN A 962 -13.82 0.27 5.02
C GLN A 962 -14.12 1.38 4.02
N TYR A 963 -15.39 1.58 3.67
CA TYR A 963 -15.81 2.51 2.64
C TYR A 963 -15.51 3.97 3.02
N HIS A 964 -15.63 4.30 4.31
CA HIS A 964 -15.37 5.65 4.83
C HIS A 964 -13.96 5.83 5.43
N SER A 965 -13.16 4.76 5.50
CA SER A 965 -11.76 4.84 5.94
C SER A 965 -10.88 5.49 4.86
N ILE A 966 -9.67 5.91 5.23
CA ILE A 966 -8.72 6.55 4.32
C ILE A 966 -8.56 5.78 3.01
N GLY A 967 -8.95 6.43 1.91
CA GLY A 967 -8.54 6.02 0.58
C GLY A 967 -7.05 6.28 0.40
N TYR A 968 -6.30 5.31 -0.12
CA TYR A 968 -4.92 5.57 -0.52
C TYR A 968 -4.91 6.30 -1.88
N PRO A 969 -4.05 7.34 -2.07
CA PRO A 969 -3.29 7.95 -1.01
C PRO A 969 -4.22 8.87 -0.22
N PRO A 970 -3.91 9.06 1.06
CA PRO A 970 -4.61 10.06 1.84
C PRO A 970 -4.50 11.42 1.12
N GLY A 971 -5.54 12.25 1.25
CA GLY A 971 -5.35 13.69 1.28
C GLY A 971 -4.35 14.08 2.38
N TYR A 972 -4.19 15.35 2.72
CA TYR A 972 -3.34 15.71 3.86
C TYR A 972 -4.07 15.34 5.18
N PHE A 973 -4.04 14.07 5.57
CA PHE A 973 -4.66 13.55 6.79
C PHE A 973 -3.61 13.35 7.87
N PRO A 974 -3.62 14.15 8.95
CA PRO A 974 -2.63 14.04 9.99
C PRO A 974 -2.72 12.70 10.73
N ARG A 975 -1.57 12.07 11.00
CA ARG A 975 -1.49 10.75 11.64
C ARG A 975 -2.13 10.74 13.03
N ASP A 976 -2.80 9.63 13.33
CA ASP A 976 -3.47 9.38 14.61
C ASP A 976 -2.52 9.29 15.82
N ASP A 977 -1.33 8.71 15.65
CA ASP A 977 -0.36 8.58 16.74
C ASP A 977 0.40 9.89 16.99
N LEU A 978 -0.10 10.68 17.92
CA LEU A 978 0.54 11.91 18.41
C LEU A 978 1.97 11.72 18.97
N LYS A 979 2.43 10.48 19.20
CA LYS A 979 3.81 10.17 19.61
C LYS A 979 4.77 10.00 18.43
N GLN A 980 4.27 9.69 17.25
CA GLN A 980 5.07 9.48 16.04
C GLN A 980 5.24 10.82 15.30
N LYS A 981 6.39 11.45 15.48
CA LYS A 981 6.64 12.84 15.06
C LYS A 981 7.30 13.02 13.70
N ASN A 982 7.73 11.92 13.07
CA ASN A 982 8.58 11.97 11.88
C ASN A 982 7.78 11.96 10.57
N ASP A 983 6.56 11.44 10.59
CA ASP A 983 5.71 11.37 9.41
C ASP A 983 4.28 11.74 9.85
N PRO A 984 3.83 12.95 9.46
CA PRO A 984 2.60 13.52 9.95
C PRO A 984 1.39 12.98 9.23
N LEU A 985 1.49 12.06 8.24
CA LEU A 985 0.35 11.61 7.44
C LEU A 985 -0.02 10.15 7.73
N ASP A 986 -1.32 9.81 7.67
CA ASP A 986 -1.77 8.41 7.78
C ASP A 986 -1.83 7.71 6.41
N TRP A 987 -0.78 6.94 6.12
CA TRP A 987 -0.61 6.22 4.86
C TRP A 987 -1.16 4.78 4.88
N ASN A 988 -1.69 4.29 6.02
CA ASN A 988 -1.92 2.86 6.22
C ASN A 988 -3.33 2.38 5.76
N ALA A 989 -4.13 3.29 5.19
CA ALA A 989 -5.46 3.04 4.62
C ALA A 989 -6.50 2.45 5.61
N ASP A 990 -6.22 2.56 6.91
CA ASP A 990 -7.04 2.14 8.06
C ASP A 990 -7.82 0.84 7.86
N HIS A 991 -7.12 -0.17 7.36
CA HIS A 991 -7.73 -1.44 7.03
C HIS A 991 -7.51 -2.47 8.14
N ILE A 992 -8.52 -3.30 8.37
CA ILE A 992 -8.49 -4.39 9.35
C ILE A 992 -7.34 -5.42 9.15
N HIS A 993 -6.67 -5.40 7.99
CA HIS A 993 -5.57 -6.30 7.64
C HIS A 993 -4.23 -5.55 7.46
N THR A 994 -4.20 -4.23 7.70
CA THR A 994 -2.99 -3.39 7.66
C THR A 994 -2.59 -2.99 9.08
N ASN A 995 -2.76 -1.73 9.47
CA ASN A 995 -2.46 -1.21 10.80
C ASN A 995 -3.37 -1.80 11.90
N PHE A 996 -4.59 -2.22 11.57
CA PHE A 996 -5.51 -2.87 12.51
C PHE A 996 -5.41 -4.40 12.56
N ARG A 997 -4.39 -5.01 11.94
CA ARG A 997 -4.18 -6.47 11.94
C ARG A 997 -4.24 -7.09 13.35
N HIS A 998 -3.65 -6.44 14.36
CA HIS A 998 -3.66 -6.98 15.72
C HIS A 998 -5.08 -7.03 16.32
N VAL A 999 -5.94 -6.07 15.95
CA VAL A 999 -7.36 -6.07 16.33
C VAL A 999 -8.07 -7.24 15.64
N TYR A 1000 -7.85 -7.43 14.35
CA TYR A 1000 -8.40 -8.57 13.60
C TYR A 1000 -8.03 -9.91 14.26
N GLU A 1001 -6.74 -10.14 14.52
CA GLU A 1001 -6.27 -11.38 15.13
C GLU A 1001 -6.86 -11.59 16.53
N HIS A 1002 -6.94 -10.53 17.33
CA HIS A 1002 -7.55 -10.59 18.66
C HIS A 1002 -9.04 -10.96 18.59
N LEU A 1003 -9.82 -10.30 17.73
CA LEU A 1003 -11.25 -10.58 17.55
C LEU A 1003 -11.49 -11.98 16.99
N ARG A 1004 -10.69 -12.42 16.01
CA ARG A 1004 -10.74 -13.79 15.48
C ARG A 1004 -10.43 -14.83 16.56
N ASN A 1005 -9.42 -14.60 17.39
CA ASN A 1005 -9.08 -15.49 18.51
C ASN A 1005 -10.17 -15.52 19.59
N ALA A 1006 -10.94 -14.44 19.75
CA ALA A 1006 -12.12 -14.38 20.62
C ALA A 1006 -13.38 -15.04 20.01
N GLY A 1007 -13.32 -15.52 18.77
CA GLY A 1007 -14.42 -16.23 18.11
C GLY A 1007 -15.39 -15.35 17.31
N TYR A 1008 -15.04 -14.08 17.06
CA TYR A 1008 -15.80 -13.17 16.20
C TYR A 1008 -15.46 -13.37 14.73
N PHE A 1009 -16.44 -13.12 13.86
CA PHE A 1009 -16.31 -13.09 12.41
C PHE A 1009 -16.38 -11.64 11.93
N ILE A 1010 -15.33 -11.22 11.22
CA ILE A 1010 -15.16 -9.83 10.79
C ILE A 1010 -15.26 -9.79 9.27
N GLU A 1011 -16.16 -8.97 8.77
CA GLU A 1011 -16.44 -8.80 7.36
C GLU A 1011 -16.14 -7.35 6.96
N VAL A 1012 -15.64 -7.13 5.74
CA VAL A 1012 -15.21 -5.80 5.27
C VAL A 1012 -16.32 -5.19 4.40
N LEU A 1013 -16.80 -4.00 4.77
CA LEU A 1013 -17.79 -3.24 4.04
C LEU A 1013 -17.10 -2.19 3.15
N GLY A 1014 -16.91 -2.50 1.87
CA GLY A 1014 -16.38 -1.58 0.85
C GLY A 1014 -17.47 -0.82 0.08
N LYS A 1015 -18.65 -0.60 0.67
CA LYS A 1015 -19.80 0.06 0.04
C LYS A 1015 -20.51 0.97 1.04
N PRO A 1016 -21.29 1.97 0.57
CA PRO A 1016 -22.05 2.83 1.47
C PRO A 1016 -23.08 2.03 2.28
N TYR A 1017 -23.49 2.58 3.43
CA TYR A 1017 -24.34 1.90 4.40
C TYR A 1017 -25.70 1.50 3.85
N THR A 1018 -26.16 2.14 2.78
CA THR A 1018 -27.39 1.78 2.05
C THR A 1018 -27.35 0.37 1.45
N CYS A 1019 -26.17 -0.22 1.30
CA CYS A 1019 -25.95 -1.49 0.58
C CYS A 1019 -25.87 -2.75 1.46
N PHE A 1020 -25.99 -2.65 2.80
CA PHE A 1020 -25.93 -3.82 3.69
C PHE A 1020 -27.20 -4.00 4.54
N ASP A 1021 -27.48 -5.24 4.93
CA ASP A 1021 -28.58 -5.57 5.85
C ASP A 1021 -28.08 -5.62 7.30
N ALA A 1022 -28.51 -4.65 8.12
CA ALA A 1022 -28.11 -4.54 9.52
C ALA A 1022 -28.62 -5.70 10.40
N SER A 1023 -29.65 -6.43 9.98
CA SER A 1023 -30.20 -7.55 10.75
C SER A 1023 -29.24 -8.74 10.85
N LEU A 1024 -28.25 -8.82 9.96
CA LEU A 1024 -27.28 -9.91 9.87
C LEU A 1024 -26.10 -9.75 10.85
N TYR A 1025 -25.82 -8.54 11.32
CA TYR A 1025 -24.62 -8.18 12.07
C TYR A 1025 -24.96 -7.73 13.48
N GLY A 1026 -24.21 -8.21 14.47
CA GLY A 1026 -24.35 -7.79 15.86
C GLY A 1026 -23.62 -6.50 16.18
N THR A 1027 -22.63 -6.12 15.36
CA THR A 1027 -21.84 -4.91 15.56
C THR A 1027 -21.39 -4.34 14.21
N LEU A 1028 -21.58 -3.04 14.01
CA LEU A 1028 -20.92 -2.25 12.98
C LEU A 1028 -19.79 -1.49 13.65
N LEU A 1029 -18.56 -1.69 13.17
CA LEU A 1029 -17.36 -1.04 13.69
C LEU A 1029 -16.91 0.03 12.70
N ILE A 1030 -16.97 1.27 13.14
CA ILE A 1030 -16.53 2.46 12.41
C ILE A 1030 -15.24 2.91 13.08
N VAL A 1031 -14.13 2.86 12.36
CA VAL A 1031 -12.81 3.20 12.87
C VAL A 1031 -12.21 4.22 11.94
N ASP A 1032 -11.87 5.38 12.52
CA ASP A 1032 -11.26 6.51 11.83
C ASP A 1032 -11.90 6.85 10.47
N PRO A 1033 -13.20 7.22 10.44
CA PRO A 1033 -13.87 7.60 9.20
C PRO A 1033 -13.40 8.99 8.75
N GLU A 1034 -12.97 9.08 7.50
CA GLU A 1034 -12.33 10.26 6.92
C GLU A 1034 -13.18 10.90 5.81
N GLU A 1035 -14.20 10.16 5.34
CA GLU A 1035 -15.25 10.70 4.48
C GLU A 1035 -16.51 11.09 5.27
N GLU A 1036 -17.23 12.10 4.77
CA GLU A 1036 -18.54 12.48 5.30
C GLU A 1036 -19.59 11.42 4.99
N PHE A 1037 -20.50 11.16 5.93
CA PHE A 1037 -21.64 10.26 5.73
C PHE A 1037 -22.77 10.94 4.96
N PHE A 1038 -23.31 10.28 3.94
CA PHE A 1038 -24.44 10.80 3.17
C PHE A 1038 -25.74 10.78 4.00
N VAL A 1039 -26.66 11.70 3.71
CA VAL A 1039 -27.95 11.82 4.44
C VAL A 1039 -28.77 10.53 4.33
N GLU A 1040 -28.68 9.86 3.19
CA GLU A 1040 -29.32 8.58 2.92
C GLU A 1040 -28.78 7.48 3.83
N GLU A 1041 -27.48 7.47 4.11
CA GLU A 1041 -26.83 6.50 4.99
C GLU A 1041 -27.24 6.69 6.44
N ILE A 1042 -27.22 7.94 6.90
CA ILE A 1042 -27.68 8.32 8.24
C ILE A 1042 -29.14 7.92 8.41
N SER A 1043 -30.00 8.24 7.43
CA SER A 1043 -31.42 7.92 7.45
C SER A 1043 -31.67 6.40 7.46
N LYS A 1044 -30.91 5.66 6.65
CA LYS A 1044 -30.97 4.19 6.60
C LYS A 1044 -30.56 3.58 7.94
N LEU A 1045 -29.43 4.01 8.50
CA LEU A 1045 -28.92 3.49 9.77
C LEU A 1045 -29.87 3.83 10.93
N HIS A 1046 -30.42 5.05 10.95
CA HIS A 1046 -31.43 5.47 11.91
C HIS A 1046 -32.69 4.57 11.85
N ASN A 1047 -33.19 4.30 10.64
CA ASN A 1047 -34.34 3.42 10.44
C ASN A 1047 -34.05 1.98 10.90
N ASP A 1048 -32.87 1.44 10.58
CA ASP A 1048 -32.48 0.10 10.97
C ASP A 1048 -32.36 -0.05 12.49
N ILE A 1049 -31.75 0.92 13.18
CA ILE A 1049 -31.54 0.84 14.64
C ILE A 1049 -32.82 1.19 15.42
N ILE A 1050 -33.44 2.33 15.12
CA ILE A 1050 -34.56 2.84 15.94
C ILE A 1050 -35.88 2.21 15.54
N ASN A 1051 -36.23 2.21 14.25
CA ASN A 1051 -37.56 1.77 13.83
C ASN A 1051 -37.68 0.25 13.76
N LYS A 1052 -36.60 -0.46 13.39
CA LYS A 1052 -36.58 -1.94 13.34
C LYS A 1052 -36.04 -2.58 14.62
N SER A 1053 -35.51 -1.80 15.57
CA SER A 1053 -34.97 -2.30 16.85
C SER A 1053 -33.90 -3.39 16.68
N LEU A 1054 -32.99 -3.20 15.71
CA LEU A 1054 -31.91 -4.12 15.40
C LEU A 1054 -30.68 -3.89 16.27
#